data_AF-A0A1H9EAN8-F1
#
_entry.id   AF-A0A1H9EAN8-F1
#
_cell.length_a   1.000
_cell.length_b   1.000
_cell.length_c   1.000
_cell.angle_alpha   90.00
_cell.angle_beta   90.00
_cell.angle_gamma   90.00
#
_symmetry.space_group_name_H-M   'P 1'
#
loop_
_entity.id
_entity.type
_entity.pdbx_description
1 polymer ?
#
loop_
_entity_poly.entity_id
_entity_poly.type
_entity_poly.pdbx_seq_one_letter_code
_entity_poly.pdbx_strand_id
1 'polypeptide(L)'
;MGELYDKILEYTESDFYPFHMPGHKRNVLDVDNPYFYDITEIDGFDNLHNPQGILKDKMDAAKEFYDSDKTFFLVNGSTCGIMAAISSVVKEKESVLVARNCHKSVFSAIYINNLDVQYVLPDYIERYGIDGGISPSKVEMMLDKNPEIKAVIITSPTYEGVVSDVEKIAEIAHSRNVVLIVDEAHGAHFGIHKAFPKSALSQGADIVIQSLHKTLPALTQTAIMHVKSRLVDIKKLEAMISVFETSSPSYVLLASIDACVSSLIANKELMFEGQIKMINTFLEYANSLEKIKLVGKDIVGKNSVFDFDISKLVFSTKDINMTGEDVYEILRDKHHLQLEMASVDYLIAMTSPLDNEDGIMRLFTGIMDVEGMAVYDRNGVIYRGVTSPELIEPENVITIYNALNAKKETMDLNNSIGYISAEYIYAFPPGIPIIAPGEIVKKEHIELIKRYKESGLNVIGGSKDALEKIEIVSREEKITKENKREELSNKIFMIMGKSSSGKDTIYKKLLEERALNLKTITGYTTRPMRDGEENGVQYNFVNYEFMKELEDAGKILEKRCYNTVHGDWYYFTVDDGNINLSMNNYLMIGTPDSYKSIRDYFGKEVVVPIFVNVSDDDRLLRAFAREKSSDNPDYAEMCRRFLGDEKDFSDKKLRELELKKYYQNDDFARCFDEIKNDILKTIMMIGSKRS
;
A
#
# COMPACT_ATOMS: atom_id res chain seq x y z
N MET A 1 -30.32 -6.88 31.08
CA MET A 1 -29.21 -5.95 31.32
C MET A 1 -27.93 -6.75 31.41
N GLY A 2 -26.76 -6.10 31.29
CA GLY A 2 -25.48 -6.78 31.43
C GLY A 2 -25.26 -7.17 32.89
N GLU A 3 -25.02 -8.45 33.14
CA GLU A 3 -24.83 -9.00 34.49
C GLU A 3 -23.64 -8.36 35.21
N LEU A 4 -22.61 -7.91 34.48
CA LEU A 4 -21.49 -7.19 35.07
C LEU A 4 -21.91 -5.82 35.61
N TYR A 5 -22.76 -5.08 34.88
CA TYR A 5 -23.29 -3.81 35.35
C TYR A 5 -24.15 -4.00 36.61
N ASP A 6 -25.05 -4.99 36.58
CA ASP A 6 -25.92 -5.29 37.72
C ASP A 6 -25.11 -5.66 38.96
N LYS A 7 -24.04 -6.46 38.80
CA LYS A 7 -23.12 -6.82 39.88
C LYS A 7 -22.34 -5.63 40.42
N ILE A 8 -21.90 -4.72 39.55
CA ILE A 8 -21.26 -3.46 39.98
C ILE A 8 -22.26 -2.66 40.81
N LEU A 9 -23.50 -2.52 40.33
CA LEU A 9 -24.54 -1.78 41.04
C LEU A 9 -24.78 -2.36 42.44
N GLU A 10 -24.98 -3.67 42.55
CA GLU A 10 -25.13 -4.37 43.84
C GLU A 10 -23.93 -4.12 44.79
N TYR A 11 -22.70 -4.19 44.27
CA TYR A 11 -21.50 -3.90 45.07
C TYR A 11 -21.44 -2.44 45.52
N THR A 12 -21.89 -1.51 44.69
CA THR A 12 -21.90 -0.08 45.04
C THR A 12 -22.98 0.29 46.05
N GLU A 13 -24.08 -0.47 46.09
CA GLU A 13 -25.16 -0.32 47.09
C GLU A 13 -24.87 -1.04 48.42
N SER A 14 -23.83 -1.88 48.47
CA SER A 14 -23.41 -2.60 49.67
C SER A 14 -22.66 -1.72 50.70
N ASP A 15 -22.41 -2.27 51.89
CA ASP A 15 -21.64 -1.63 52.96
C ASP A 15 -20.11 -1.85 52.87
N PHE A 16 -19.62 -2.51 51.81
CA PHE A 16 -18.18 -2.66 51.59
C PHE A 16 -17.53 -1.29 51.55
N TYR A 17 -16.49 -1.06 52.35
CA TYR A 17 -15.69 0.15 52.28
C TYR A 17 -14.45 -0.07 51.39
N PRO A 18 -14.14 0.79 50.41
CA PRO A 18 -13.12 0.50 49.43
C PRO A 18 -11.72 0.88 49.95
N PHE A 19 -11.07 0.00 50.72
CA PHE A 19 -9.63 0.18 51.01
C PHE A 19 -8.73 -0.18 49.81
N HIS A 20 -9.31 -0.68 48.71
CA HIS A 20 -8.64 -0.96 47.43
C HIS A 20 -8.62 0.25 46.47
N MET A 21 -7.89 0.15 45.36
CA MET A 21 -7.89 1.14 44.26
C MET A 21 -9.27 1.21 43.55
N PRO A 22 -9.66 2.31 42.89
CA PRO A 22 -8.87 3.52 42.62
C PRO A 22 -8.95 4.58 43.73
N GLY A 23 -8.11 5.61 43.65
CA GLY A 23 -7.88 6.59 44.72
C GLY A 23 -9.09 7.46 45.12
N HIS A 24 -10.11 7.59 44.26
CA HIS A 24 -11.33 8.34 44.59
C HIS A 24 -12.22 7.63 45.63
N LYS A 25 -11.98 6.33 45.89
CA LYS A 25 -12.70 5.57 46.94
C LYS A 25 -14.23 5.62 46.79
N ARG A 26 -14.70 5.69 45.53
CA ARG A 26 -16.11 5.88 45.16
C ARG A 26 -16.77 7.16 45.69
N ASN A 27 -15.97 8.17 46.06
CA ASN A 27 -16.49 9.50 46.38
C ASN A 27 -16.60 10.34 45.11
N VAL A 28 -17.70 11.08 45.02
CA VAL A 28 -17.98 12.01 43.92
C VAL A 28 -17.15 13.26 44.12
N LEU A 29 -16.42 13.67 43.08
CA LEU A 29 -15.82 15.00 42.96
C LEU A 29 -16.85 15.96 42.33
N ASP A 30 -16.55 17.23 42.09
CA ASP A 30 -17.48 18.21 41.48
C ASP A 30 -17.78 17.92 39.97
N VAL A 31 -18.11 16.67 39.64
CA VAL A 31 -18.35 16.11 38.30
C VAL A 31 -19.37 14.98 38.40
N ASP A 32 -20.24 14.87 37.38
CA ASP A 32 -21.22 13.79 37.31
C ASP A 32 -20.53 12.42 37.26
N ASN A 33 -21.16 11.47 37.94
CA ASN A 33 -20.56 10.24 38.42
C ASN A 33 -20.32 9.18 37.31
N PRO A 34 -19.04 8.79 37.11
CA PRO A 34 -18.71 7.38 36.96
C PRO A 34 -17.91 6.82 38.16
N TYR A 35 -17.38 7.67 39.05
CA TYR A 35 -16.55 7.29 40.22
C TYR A 35 -17.14 6.23 41.12
N PHE A 36 -18.46 6.15 41.22
CA PHE A 36 -19.17 5.19 42.04
C PHE A 36 -19.09 3.80 41.43
N TYR A 37 -19.20 3.70 40.11
CA TYR A 37 -19.14 2.46 39.34
C TYR A 37 -17.70 2.06 38.96
N ASP A 38 -16.75 2.98 39.07
CA ASP A 38 -15.35 2.74 38.72
C ASP A 38 -14.65 1.90 39.82
N ILE A 39 -14.49 0.62 39.49
CA ILE A 39 -13.79 -0.37 40.30
C ILE A 39 -12.64 -1.00 39.49
N THR A 40 -11.80 -1.77 40.17
CA THR A 40 -10.71 -2.54 39.58
C THR A 40 -10.96 -4.04 39.83
N GLU A 41 -10.00 -4.88 39.48
CA GLU A 41 -9.96 -6.30 39.81
C GLU A 41 -9.98 -6.51 41.34
N ILE A 42 -11.19 -6.69 41.86
CA ILE A 42 -11.46 -7.02 43.26
C ILE A 42 -12.16 -8.39 43.34
N ASP A 43 -12.23 -8.94 44.55
CA ASP A 43 -12.86 -10.25 44.78
C ASP A 43 -14.28 -10.29 44.19
N GLY A 44 -14.52 -11.29 43.35
CA GLY A 44 -15.79 -11.49 42.67
C GLY A 44 -15.94 -10.80 41.30
N PHE A 45 -15.04 -9.90 40.89
CA PHE A 45 -15.16 -9.16 39.62
C PHE A 45 -14.24 -9.66 38.50
N ASP A 46 -13.41 -10.65 38.79
CA ASP A 46 -12.49 -11.32 37.85
C ASP A 46 -11.24 -10.48 37.49
N ASN A 47 -10.37 -11.02 36.64
CA ASN A 47 -9.22 -10.31 36.08
C ASN A 47 -9.25 -10.41 34.56
N LEU A 48 -9.28 -9.29 33.84
CA LEU A 48 -9.40 -9.27 32.38
C LEU A 48 -8.27 -10.03 31.67
N HIS A 49 -7.05 -9.97 32.20
CA HIS A 49 -5.86 -10.64 31.63
C HIS A 49 -5.76 -12.11 32.02
N ASN A 50 -6.59 -12.57 32.96
CA ASN A 50 -6.70 -13.99 33.31
C ASN A 50 -8.14 -14.29 33.77
N PRO A 51 -9.12 -14.28 32.85
CA PRO A 51 -10.52 -14.36 33.21
C PRO A 51 -10.88 -15.78 33.63
N GLN A 52 -11.45 -15.93 34.82
CA GLN A 52 -11.84 -17.21 35.43
C GLN A 52 -13.31 -17.24 35.91
N GLY A 53 -14.00 -16.10 35.90
CA GLY A 53 -15.36 -15.93 36.41
C GLY A 53 -16.23 -15.11 35.45
N ILE A 54 -16.85 -14.04 35.95
CA ILE A 54 -17.87 -13.30 35.21
C ILE A 54 -17.39 -12.81 33.84
N LEU A 55 -16.13 -12.32 33.73
CA LEU A 55 -15.60 -11.87 32.44
C LEU A 55 -15.39 -13.03 31.49
N LYS A 56 -14.93 -14.19 31.99
CA LYS A 56 -14.82 -15.41 31.18
C LYS A 56 -16.17 -15.83 30.63
N ASP A 57 -17.20 -15.87 31.47
CA ASP A 57 -18.55 -16.28 31.07
C ASP A 57 -19.13 -15.32 30.03
N LYS A 58 -18.87 -14.01 30.15
CA LYS A 58 -19.28 -13.02 29.12
C LYS A 58 -18.51 -13.14 27.82
N MET A 59 -17.21 -13.37 27.87
CA MET A 59 -16.41 -13.62 26.67
C MET A 59 -16.81 -14.92 25.98
N ASP A 60 -17.14 -15.98 26.73
CA ASP A 60 -17.63 -17.25 26.20
C ASP A 60 -19.03 -17.08 25.57
N ALA A 61 -19.93 -16.31 26.19
CA ALA A 61 -21.22 -15.99 25.59
C ALA A 61 -21.08 -15.19 24.28
N ALA A 62 -20.16 -14.21 24.26
CA ALA A 62 -19.83 -13.46 23.05
C ALA A 62 -19.24 -14.38 21.98
N LYS A 63 -18.33 -15.28 22.37
CA LYS A 63 -17.71 -16.26 21.47
C LYS A 63 -18.78 -17.11 20.76
N GLU A 64 -19.74 -17.64 21.50
CA GLU A 64 -20.84 -18.45 20.94
C GLU A 64 -21.75 -17.62 20.04
N PHE A 65 -22.07 -16.38 20.43
CA PHE A 65 -22.91 -15.48 19.63
C PHE A 65 -22.29 -15.14 18.26
N TYR A 66 -21.00 -14.81 18.24
CA TYR A 66 -20.26 -14.46 17.03
C TYR A 66 -19.73 -15.68 16.25
N ASP A 67 -19.89 -16.90 16.76
CA ASP A 67 -19.35 -18.14 16.18
C ASP A 67 -17.82 -18.07 15.94
N SER A 68 -17.09 -17.72 17.01
CA SER A 68 -15.61 -17.67 17.04
C SER A 68 -15.01 -18.81 17.85
N ASP A 69 -13.72 -19.10 17.67
CA ASP A 69 -12.98 -20.02 18.55
C ASP A 69 -12.63 -19.36 19.88
N LYS A 70 -12.36 -18.05 19.85
CA LYS A 70 -12.04 -17.21 21.02
C LYS A 70 -12.50 -15.77 20.77
N THR A 71 -12.97 -15.11 21.82
CA THR A 71 -13.32 -13.68 21.81
C THR A 71 -12.68 -12.97 23.00
N PHE A 72 -12.19 -11.75 22.78
CA PHE A 72 -11.55 -10.89 23.76
C PHE A 72 -12.27 -9.54 23.84
N PHE A 73 -12.51 -9.05 25.05
CA PHE A 73 -12.97 -7.68 25.28
C PHE A 73 -11.76 -6.76 25.37
N LEU A 74 -11.86 -5.58 24.75
CA LEU A 74 -10.79 -4.60 24.67
C LEU A 74 -11.29 -3.23 25.18
N VAL A 75 -10.62 -2.66 26.17
CA VAL A 75 -10.95 -1.32 26.74
C VAL A 75 -10.01 -0.20 26.27
N ASN A 76 -8.98 -0.53 25.49
CA ASN A 76 -8.07 0.43 24.85
C ASN A 76 -8.40 0.63 23.34
N GLY A 77 -9.61 0.27 22.93
CA GLY A 77 -10.11 0.36 21.56
C GLY A 77 -9.47 -0.65 20.59
N SER A 78 -9.97 -0.70 19.35
CA SER A 78 -9.46 -1.58 18.31
C SER A 78 -7.97 -1.35 17.99
N THR A 79 -7.43 -0.18 18.33
CA THR A 79 -5.99 0.11 18.24
C THR A 79 -5.15 -0.93 18.96
N CYS A 80 -5.46 -1.28 20.23
CA CYS A 80 -4.67 -2.29 20.95
C CYS A 80 -4.88 -3.68 20.35
N GLY A 81 -6.10 -4.00 19.90
CA GLY A 81 -6.41 -5.28 19.25
C GLY A 81 -5.62 -5.49 17.96
N ILE A 82 -5.55 -4.47 17.09
CA ILE A 82 -4.78 -4.51 15.84
C ILE A 82 -3.28 -4.69 16.12
N MET A 83 -2.75 -3.95 17.09
CA MET A 83 -1.34 -4.06 17.47
C MET A 83 -1.02 -5.45 18.05
N ALA A 84 -1.90 -5.99 18.89
CA ALA A 84 -1.75 -7.32 19.45
C ALA A 84 -1.86 -8.41 18.38
N ALA A 85 -2.84 -8.32 17.49
CA ALA A 85 -3.06 -9.26 16.40
C ALA A 85 -1.82 -9.37 15.51
N ILE A 86 -1.32 -8.25 15.00
CA ILE A 86 -0.13 -8.22 14.14
C ILE A 86 1.08 -8.75 14.91
N SER A 87 1.38 -8.21 16.10
CA SER A 87 2.57 -8.60 16.87
C SER A 87 2.56 -10.06 17.32
N SER A 88 1.39 -10.72 17.35
CA SER A 88 1.29 -12.14 17.71
C SER A 88 1.55 -13.10 16.55
N VAL A 89 1.32 -12.63 15.31
CA VAL A 89 1.37 -13.45 14.09
C VAL A 89 2.74 -13.38 13.43
N VAL A 90 3.41 -12.22 13.48
CA VAL A 90 4.69 -12.00 12.80
C VAL A 90 5.83 -11.77 13.79
N LYS A 91 7.05 -12.04 13.33
CA LYS A 91 8.30 -11.74 14.05
C LYS A 91 8.98 -10.52 13.46
N GLU A 92 9.99 -10.04 14.20
CA GLU A 92 10.84 -8.96 13.74
C GLU A 92 11.41 -9.24 12.33
N LYS A 93 11.32 -8.25 11.44
CA LYS A 93 11.80 -8.30 10.04
C LYS A 93 11.09 -9.27 9.11
N GLU A 94 10.02 -9.94 9.55
CA GLU A 94 9.18 -10.71 8.63
C GLU A 94 8.32 -9.79 7.75
N SER A 95 7.95 -10.28 6.56
CA SER A 95 7.20 -9.51 5.57
C SER A 95 5.68 -9.67 5.72
N VAL A 96 4.95 -8.57 5.52
CA VAL A 96 3.48 -8.53 5.53
C VAL A 96 2.92 -7.85 4.28
N LEU A 97 1.73 -8.28 3.85
CA LEU A 97 0.94 -7.58 2.83
C LEU A 97 -0.10 -6.70 3.53
N VAL A 98 -0.09 -5.40 3.25
CA VAL A 98 -0.94 -4.43 3.97
C VAL A 98 -1.75 -3.60 2.98
N ALA A 99 -3.06 -3.50 3.19
CA ALA A 99 -3.87 -2.55 2.46
C ALA A 99 -3.43 -1.11 2.76
N ARG A 100 -3.19 -0.30 1.73
CA ARG A 100 -2.65 1.07 1.92
C ARG A 100 -3.59 1.98 2.70
N ASN A 101 -4.90 1.72 2.63
CA ASN A 101 -5.94 2.48 3.34
C ASN A 101 -6.18 2.00 4.78
N CYS A 102 -5.27 1.21 5.37
CA CYS A 102 -5.35 0.81 6.77
C CYS A 102 -5.22 2.00 7.74
N HIS A 103 -5.78 1.83 8.95
CA HIS A 103 -5.65 2.80 10.02
C HIS A 103 -4.21 2.91 10.56
N LYS A 104 -3.84 4.07 11.10
CA LYS A 104 -2.51 4.36 11.68
C LYS A 104 -2.00 3.32 12.70
N SER A 105 -2.88 2.57 13.35
CA SER A 105 -2.50 1.50 14.29
C SER A 105 -1.78 0.34 13.59
N VAL A 106 -2.12 0.03 12.34
CA VAL A 106 -1.40 -0.97 11.53
C VAL A 106 0.03 -0.50 11.27
N PHE A 107 0.20 0.76 10.87
CA PHE A 107 1.52 1.38 10.69
C PHE A 107 2.33 1.45 12.00
N SER A 108 1.67 1.67 13.13
CA SER A 108 2.30 1.63 14.46
C SER A 108 2.79 0.22 14.80
N ALA A 109 2.00 -0.82 14.48
CA ALA A 109 2.40 -2.21 14.67
C ALA A 109 3.57 -2.61 13.76
N ILE A 110 3.56 -2.16 12.49
CA ILE A 110 4.68 -2.33 11.55
C ILE A 110 5.96 -1.73 12.10
N TYR A 111 5.89 -0.51 12.64
CA TYR A 111 7.03 0.17 13.24
C TYR A 111 7.59 -0.60 14.44
N ILE A 112 6.74 -0.93 15.41
CA ILE A 112 7.17 -1.55 16.67
C ILE A 112 7.77 -2.94 16.44
N ASN A 113 7.26 -3.68 15.47
CA ASN A 113 7.78 -5.00 15.12
C ASN A 113 8.89 -4.96 14.06
N ASN A 114 9.32 -3.78 13.59
CA ASN A 114 10.34 -3.64 12.55
C ASN A 114 10.06 -4.56 11.34
N LEU A 115 8.85 -4.46 10.79
CA LEU A 115 8.39 -5.35 9.70
C LEU A 115 8.84 -4.83 8.33
N ASP A 116 9.01 -5.78 7.42
CA ASP A 116 9.05 -5.50 5.98
C ASP A 116 7.63 -5.49 5.41
N VAL A 117 7.31 -4.55 4.52
CA VAL A 117 5.93 -4.29 4.11
C VAL A 117 5.80 -4.17 2.60
N GLN A 118 4.93 -5.01 2.06
CA GLN A 118 4.38 -4.85 0.72
C GLN A 118 2.99 -4.25 0.83
N TYR A 119 2.67 -3.27 -0.01
CA TYR A 119 1.35 -2.65 0.00
C TYR A 119 0.47 -3.20 -1.12
N VAL A 120 -0.84 -3.29 -0.85
CA VAL A 120 -1.88 -3.47 -1.86
C VAL A 120 -2.80 -2.26 -1.82
N LEU A 121 -3.02 -1.61 -2.96
CA LEU A 121 -3.95 -0.49 -3.06
C LEU A 121 -5.37 -1.00 -3.32
N PRO A 122 -6.39 -0.41 -2.67
CA PRO A 122 -7.77 -0.59 -3.10
C PRO A 122 -7.96 -0.08 -4.53
N ASP A 123 -8.97 -0.59 -5.23
CA ASP A 123 -9.42 0.08 -6.46
C ASP A 123 -9.99 1.46 -6.12
N TYR A 124 -10.04 2.38 -7.08
CA TYR A 124 -10.55 3.74 -6.85
C TYR A 124 -11.87 3.96 -7.59
N ILE A 125 -12.87 4.55 -6.91
CA ILE A 125 -14.18 4.85 -7.49
C ILE A 125 -14.23 6.33 -7.88
N GLU A 126 -13.76 6.62 -9.09
CA GLU A 126 -13.64 7.99 -9.60
C GLU A 126 -14.96 8.76 -9.54
N ARG A 127 -16.11 8.12 -9.76
CA ARG A 127 -17.41 8.80 -9.70
C ARG A 127 -17.68 9.52 -8.37
N TYR A 128 -17.15 9.00 -7.26
CA TYR A 128 -17.43 9.53 -5.91
C TYR A 128 -16.18 10.01 -5.17
N GLY A 129 -14.98 9.73 -5.69
CA GLY A 129 -13.75 10.11 -5.03
C GLY A 129 -13.45 9.29 -3.78
N ILE A 130 -13.90 8.03 -3.74
CA ILE A 130 -13.75 7.12 -2.60
C ILE A 130 -12.93 5.88 -2.97
N ASP A 131 -12.35 5.25 -1.97
CA ASP A 131 -11.73 3.94 -2.11
C ASP A 131 -12.80 2.86 -2.39
N GLY A 132 -12.49 1.99 -3.35
CA GLY A 132 -13.18 0.74 -3.62
C GLY A 132 -12.65 -0.41 -2.76
N GLY A 133 -12.93 -1.63 -3.19
CA GLY A 133 -12.49 -2.82 -2.45
C GLY A 133 -11.04 -3.22 -2.73
N ILE A 134 -10.50 -4.09 -1.88
CA ILE A 134 -9.24 -4.79 -2.13
C ILE A 134 -9.51 -5.95 -3.08
N SER A 135 -8.84 -5.93 -4.24
CA SER A 135 -9.02 -6.96 -5.26
C SER A 135 -8.38 -8.30 -4.85
N PRO A 136 -9.14 -9.42 -4.81
CA PRO A 136 -8.56 -10.73 -4.52
C PRO A 136 -7.45 -11.13 -5.50
N SER A 137 -7.57 -10.80 -6.79
CA SER A 137 -6.56 -11.12 -7.79
C SER A 137 -5.25 -10.34 -7.60
N LYS A 138 -5.33 -9.08 -7.13
CA LYS A 138 -4.14 -8.31 -6.73
C LYS A 138 -3.46 -8.94 -5.52
N VAL A 139 -4.23 -9.37 -4.52
CA VAL A 139 -3.70 -10.08 -3.34
C VAL A 139 -3.00 -11.38 -3.75
N GLU A 140 -3.64 -12.19 -4.59
CA GLU A 140 -3.05 -13.43 -5.12
C GLU A 140 -1.72 -13.18 -5.83
N MET A 141 -1.69 -12.24 -6.77
CA MET A 141 -0.48 -11.87 -7.50
C MET A 141 0.65 -11.41 -6.55
N MET A 142 0.32 -10.64 -5.52
CA MET A 142 1.30 -10.13 -4.56
C MET A 142 1.86 -11.25 -3.68
N LEU A 143 1.03 -12.18 -3.22
CA LEU A 143 1.49 -13.34 -2.45
C LEU A 143 2.31 -14.32 -3.29
N ASP A 144 1.98 -14.49 -4.58
CA ASP A 144 2.77 -15.33 -5.50
C ASP A 144 4.15 -14.76 -5.78
N LYS A 145 4.26 -13.43 -5.88
CA LYS A 145 5.54 -12.74 -6.08
C LYS A 145 6.40 -12.70 -4.82
N ASN A 146 5.77 -12.73 -3.64
CA ASN A 146 6.41 -12.53 -2.34
C ASN A 146 6.03 -13.69 -1.38
N PRO A 147 6.51 -14.93 -1.64
CA PRO A 147 6.14 -16.11 -0.87
C PRO A 147 6.59 -16.09 0.60
N GLU A 148 7.44 -15.15 0.98
CA GLU A 148 7.89 -14.91 2.36
C GLU A 148 6.83 -14.27 3.26
N ILE A 149 5.81 -13.62 2.69
CA ILE A 149 4.75 -12.91 3.42
C ILE A 149 4.05 -13.84 4.43
N LYS A 150 3.88 -13.35 5.66
CA LYS A 150 3.30 -14.12 6.78
C LYS A 150 1.87 -13.77 7.12
N ALA A 151 1.47 -12.53 6.84
CA ALA A 151 0.11 -12.07 7.07
C ALA A 151 -0.36 -11.11 5.98
N VAL A 152 -1.66 -11.15 5.71
CA VAL A 152 -2.40 -10.14 4.95
C VAL A 152 -3.23 -9.32 5.95
N ILE A 153 -3.11 -8.00 5.89
CA ILE A 153 -3.86 -7.07 6.74
C ILE A 153 -4.68 -6.15 5.85
N ILE A 154 -6.00 -6.19 6.02
CA ILE A 154 -6.93 -5.33 5.27
C ILE A 154 -7.92 -4.64 6.22
N THR A 155 -8.49 -3.53 5.77
CA THR A 155 -9.62 -2.86 6.41
C THR A 155 -10.88 -3.13 5.61
N SER A 156 -11.88 -3.74 6.22
CA SER A 156 -13.17 -4.03 5.60
C SER A 156 -14.27 -4.04 6.67
N PRO A 157 -15.27 -3.14 6.61
CA PRO A 157 -15.49 -2.18 5.53
C PRO A 157 -14.49 -1.02 5.55
N THR A 158 -14.37 -0.29 4.44
CA THR A 158 -13.76 1.05 4.43
C THR A 158 -14.59 2.02 5.29
N TYR A 159 -14.07 3.24 5.50
CA TYR A 159 -14.77 4.25 6.28
C TYR A 159 -16.13 4.64 5.65
N GLU A 160 -16.18 4.65 4.33
CA GLU A 160 -17.35 4.92 3.48
C GLU A 160 -18.35 3.77 3.43
N GLY A 161 -17.99 2.59 3.94
CA GLY A 161 -18.88 1.41 3.95
C GLY A 161 -18.64 0.42 2.81
N VAL A 162 -17.56 0.55 2.03
CA VAL A 162 -17.22 -0.42 0.98
C VAL A 162 -16.68 -1.71 1.60
N VAL A 163 -17.25 -2.85 1.22
CA VAL A 163 -16.83 -4.19 1.69
C VAL A 163 -16.03 -4.89 0.61
N SER A 164 -14.86 -5.43 0.98
CA SER A 164 -14.03 -6.25 0.09
C SER A 164 -14.49 -7.71 0.09
N ASP A 165 -14.11 -8.49 -0.92
CA ASP A 165 -14.36 -9.93 -0.97
C ASP A 165 -13.43 -10.69 -0.02
N VAL A 166 -13.76 -10.63 1.27
CA VAL A 166 -12.98 -11.23 2.36
C VAL A 166 -12.91 -12.75 2.21
N GLU A 167 -13.99 -13.37 1.75
CA GLU A 167 -14.05 -14.83 1.56
C GLU A 167 -13.01 -15.30 0.56
N LYS A 168 -12.95 -14.64 -0.61
CA LYS A 168 -11.94 -14.98 -1.61
C LYS A 168 -10.52 -14.65 -1.15
N ILE A 169 -10.31 -13.55 -0.44
CA ILE A 169 -9.01 -13.18 0.11
C ILE A 169 -8.54 -14.21 1.14
N ALA A 170 -9.43 -14.70 2.01
CA ALA A 170 -9.13 -15.74 2.99
C ALA A 170 -8.71 -17.04 2.32
N GLU A 171 -9.45 -17.50 1.30
CA GLU A 171 -9.09 -18.69 0.52
C GLU A 171 -7.67 -18.58 -0.08
N ILE A 172 -7.37 -17.43 -0.68
CA ILE A 172 -6.08 -17.14 -1.32
C ILE A 172 -4.96 -17.16 -0.28
N ALA A 173 -5.14 -16.49 0.87
CA ALA A 173 -4.16 -16.45 1.95
C ALA A 173 -3.92 -17.85 2.55
N HIS A 174 -4.99 -18.59 2.86
CA HIS A 174 -4.91 -19.92 3.48
C HIS A 174 -4.27 -20.95 2.57
N SER A 175 -4.49 -20.88 1.25
CA SER A 175 -3.80 -21.77 0.30
C SER A 175 -2.26 -21.62 0.32
N ARG A 176 -1.76 -20.53 0.88
CA ARG A 176 -0.34 -20.20 1.04
C ARG A 176 0.13 -20.24 2.50
N ASN A 177 -0.70 -20.73 3.43
CA ASN A 177 -0.46 -20.69 4.89
C ASN A 177 -0.20 -19.27 5.44
N VAL A 178 -0.88 -18.27 4.88
CA VAL A 178 -0.80 -16.87 5.31
C VAL A 178 -2.02 -16.54 6.15
N VAL A 179 -1.83 -15.83 7.27
CA VAL A 179 -2.91 -15.39 8.17
C VAL A 179 -3.60 -14.15 7.60
N LEU A 180 -4.93 -14.11 7.61
CA LEU A 180 -5.72 -12.92 7.27
C LEU A 180 -6.21 -12.21 8.53
N ILE A 181 -5.73 -10.98 8.74
CA ILE A 181 -6.20 -10.08 9.79
C ILE A 181 -7.09 -9.02 9.16
N VAL A 182 -8.32 -8.88 9.65
CA VAL A 182 -9.26 -7.87 9.17
C VAL A 182 -9.56 -6.86 10.27
N ASP A 183 -9.23 -5.60 9.99
CA ASP A 183 -9.73 -4.46 10.74
C ASP A 183 -11.18 -4.17 10.30
N GLU A 184 -12.13 -4.67 11.09
CA GLU A 184 -13.58 -4.48 10.93
C GLU A 184 -14.08 -3.43 11.95
N ALA A 185 -13.26 -2.44 12.30
CA ALA A 185 -13.62 -1.46 13.32
C ALA A 185 -14.95 -0.74 13.04
N HIS A 186 -15.29 -0.51 11.76
CA HIS A 186 -16.54 0.14 11.34
C HIS A 186 -17.68 -0.84 11.05
N GLY A 187 -17.46 -2.15 11.18
CA GLY A 187 -18.41 -3.22 10.82
C GLY A 187 -18.92 -4.04 12.00
N ALA A 188 -18.86 -3.54 13.26
CA ALA A 188 -19.26 -4.32 14.44
C ALA A 188 -20.72 -4.85 14.41
N HIS A 189 -21.57 -4.23 13.60
CA HIS A 189 -22.97 -4.61 13.38
C HIS A 189 -23.17 -5.64 12.23
N PHE A 190 -22.10 -6.05 11.55
CA PHE A 190 -22.16 -6.98 10.43
C PHE A 190 -22.54 -8.40 10.89
N GLY A 191 -23.31 -9.09 10.05
CA GLY A 191 -23.85 -10.43 10.35
C GLY A 191 -24.96 -10.46 11.43
N ILE A 192 -25.29 -9.33 12.06
CA ILE A 192 -26.32 -9.26 13.10
C ILE A 192 -27.72 -9.27 12.49
N HIS A 193 -27.91 -8.52 11.39
CA HIS A 193 -29.16 -8.47 10.63
C HIS A 193 -28.88 -8.60 9.12
N LYS A 194 -29.80 -9.26 8.39
CA LYS A 194 -29.68 -9.55 6.94
C LYS A 194 -29.52 -8.35 6.00
N ALA A 195 -29.80 -7.14 6.51
CA ALA A 195 -29.69 -5.90 5.74
C ALA A 195 -28.24 -5.41 5.66
N PHE A 196 -27.40 -5.84 6.61
CA PHE A 196 -25.99 -5.48 6.67
C PHE A 196 -25.13 -6.58 6.03
N PRO A 197 -23.90 -6.24 5.61
CA PRO A 197 -22.94 -7.22 5.13
C PRO A 197 -22.65 -8.33 6.15
N LYS A 198 -22.10 -9.44 5.65
CA LYS A 198 -21.57 -10.51 6.51
C LYS A 198 -20.31 -10.02 7.24
N SER A 199 -20.08 -10.50 8.46
CA SER A 199 -18.81 -10.23 9.17
C SER A 199 -17.65 -10.93 8.46
N ALA A 200 -16.45 -10.35 8.51
CA ALA A 200 -15.23 -10.95 8.00
C ALA A 200 -14.94 -12.30 8.66
N LEU A 201 -15.34 -12.47 9.93
CA LEU A 201 -15.17 -13.70 10.68
C LEU A 201 -15.94 -14.85 10.02
N SER A 202 -17.21 -14.61 9.65
CA SER A 202 -18.03 -15.59 8.94
C SER A 202 -17.56 -15.86 7.51
N GLN A 203 -16.74 -14.97 6.96
CA GLN A 203 -16.11 -15.09 5.64
C GLN A 203 -14.73 -15.75 5.71
N GLY A 204 -14.28 -16.20 6.88
CA GLY A 204 -13.04 -16.97 7.01
C GLY A 204 -11.79 -16.17 7.35
N ALA A 205 -11.90 -14.89 7.73
CA ALA A 205 -10.78 -14.17 8.32
C ALA A 205 -10.34 -14.81 9.65
N ASP A 206 -9.03 -14.86 9.90
CA ASP A 206 -8.46 -15.54 11.06
C ASP A 206 -8.62 -14.73 12.35
N ILE A 207 -8.38 -13.41 12.26
CA ILE A 207 -8.53 -12.45 13.36
C ILE A 207 -9.34 -11.27 12.86
N VAL A 208 -10.39 -10.91 13.59
CA VAL A 208 -11.29 -9.79 13.27
C VAL A 208 -11.41 -8.87 14.48
N ILE A 209 -11.14 -7.57 14.28
CA ILE A 209 -11.17 -6.56 15.33
C ILE A 209 -12.30 -5.58 15.03
N GLN A 210 -13.21 -5.40 15.98
CA GLN A 210 -14.41 -4.56 15.83
C GLN A 210 -14.48 -3.49 16.93
N SER A 211 -14.77 -2.25 16.56
CA SER A 211 -15.06 -1.19 17.54
C SER A 211 -16.54 -1.17 17.85
N LEU A 212 -16.93 -1.60 19.05
CA LEU A 212 -18.34 -1.60 19.45
C LEU A 212 -18.87 -0.16 19.44
N HIS A 213 -18.17 0.78 20.08
CA HIS A 213 -18.59 2.18 20.20
C HIS A 213 -18.81 2.95 18.89
N LYS A 214 -18.35 2.42 17.74
CA LYS A 214 -18.50 3.11 16.44
C LYS A 214 -19.86 2.88 15.80
N THR A 215 -20.41 1.67 15.92
CA THR A 215 -21.67 1.28 15.23
C THR A 215 -22.66 0.55 16.12
N LEU A 216 -22.28 0.23 17.34
CA LEU A 216 -23.10 -0.38 18.37
C LEU A 216 -23.16 0.55 19.59
N PRO A 217 -24.20 0.42 20.44
CA PRO A 217 -24.36 1.28 21.60
C PRO A 217 -23.44 0.87 22.75
N ALA A 218 -22.17 1.25 22.64
CA ALA A 218 -21.15 1.05 23.66
C ALA A 218 -20.31 2.32 23.84
N LEU A 219 -19.75 2.51 25.04
CA LEU A 219 -18.95 3.68 25.37
C LEU A 219 -17.65 3.74 24.54
N THR A 220 -17.20 4.94 24.20
CA THR A 220 -15.94 5.17 23.48
C THR A 220 -14.78 4.39 24.12
N GLN A 221 -13.84 3.90 23.29
CA GLN A 221 -12.74 2.98 23.63
C GLN A 221 -13.13 1.50 23.77
N THR A 222 -14.42 1.14 23.76
CA THR A 222 -14.81 -0.27 23.77
C THR A 222 -14.63 -0.94 22.41
N ALA A 223 -13.97 -2.10 22.40
CA ALA A 223 -13.79 -2.92 21.21
C ALA A 223 -13.85 -4.41 21.58
N ILE A 224 -13.97 -5.25 20.56
CA ILE A 224 -14.00 -6.69 20.69
C ILE A 224 -13.13 -7.31 19.59
N MET A 225 -12.45 -8.41 19.91
CA MET A 225 -11.63 -9.13 18.94
C MET A 225 -12.02 -10.59 18.92
N HIS A 226 -12.24 -11.12 17.72
CA HIS A 226 -12.63 -12.50 17.47
C HIS A 226 -11.49 -13.23 16.75
N VAL A 227 -11.32 -14.51 17.10
CA VAL A 227 -10.36 -15.40 16.43
C VAL A 227 -11.09 -16.66 16.00
N LYS A 228 -10.91 -17.06 14.74
CA LYS A 228 -11.38 -18.34 14.19
C LYS A 228 -10.34 -18.89 13.23
N SER A 229 -9.33 -19.56 13.76
CA SER A 229 -8.14 -19.90 13.00
C SER A 229 -7.40 -21.11 13.56
N ARG A 230 -6.76 -21.84 12.64
CA ARG A 230 -5.79 -22.90 12.96
C ARG A 230 -4.33 -22.44 12.83
N LEU A 231 -4.11 -21.25 12.28
CA LEU A 231 -2.78 -20.68 12.03
C LEU A 231 -2.31 -19.75 13.16
N VAL A 232 -3.25 -19.25 13.96
CA VAL A 232 -2.98 -18.29 15.05
C VAL A 232 -2.68 -19.01 16.37
N ASP A 233 -1.57 -18.64 17.01
CA ASP A 233 -1.22 -19.08 18.36
C ASP A 233 -1.91 -18.20 19.41
N ILE A 234 -3.02 -18.70 19.96
CA ILE A 234 -3.84 -17.97 20.94
C ILE A 234 -3.04 -17.52 22.16
N LYS A 235 -2.05 -18.30 22.63
CA LYS A 235 -1.28 -17.92 23.82
C LYS A 235 -0.36 -16.73 23.55
N LYS A 236 0.21 -16.66 22.33
CA LYS A 236 0.99 -15.49 21.92
C LYS A 236 0.10 -14.27 21.76
N LEU A 237 -1.10 -14.45 21.22
CA LEU A 237 -2.07 -13.36 21.10
C LEU A 237 -2.47 -12.82 22.47
N GLU A 238 -2.83 -13.69 23.42
CA GLU A 238 -3.11 -13.30 24.82
C GLU A 238 -1.94 -12.53 25.43
N ALA A 239 -0.71 -13.01 25.25
CA ALA A 239 0.48 -12.31 25.74
C ALA A 239 0.65 -10.92 25.12
N MET A 240 0.36 -10.74 23.83
CA MET A 240 0.43 -9.44 23.16
C MET A 240 -0.72 -8.51 23.54
N ILE A 241 -1.92 -9.03 23.78
CA ILE A 241 -3.04 -8.23 24.33
C ILE A 241 -2.61 -7.63 25.67
N SER A 242 -2.03 -8.42 26.57
CA SER A 242 -1.53 -7.92 27.87
C SER A 242 -0.40 -6.90 27.76
N VAL A 243 0.31 -6.81 26.63
CA VAL A 243 1.33 -5.76 26.39
C VAL A 243 0.68 -4.44 25.98
N PHE A 244 -0.37 -4.47 25.16
CA PHE A 244 -0.96 -3.26 24.57
C PHE A 244 -2.20 -2.74 25.30
N GLU A 245 -2.87 -3.60 26.06
CA GLU A 245 -4.02 -3.24 26.88
C GLU A 245 -3.58 -2.89 28.31
N THR A 246 -4.33 -1.98 28.96
CA THR A 246 -4.00 -1.52 30.32
C THR A 246 -3.98 -2.67 31.34
N SER A 247 -3.04 -2.64 32.28
CA SER A 247 -3.02 -3.55 33.44
C SER A 247 -4.06 -3.22 34.51
N SER A 248 -4.87 -2.17 34.29
CA SER A 248 -5.97 -1.74 35.17
C SER A 248 -7.14 -1.34 34.28
N PRO A 249 -7.91 -2.32 33.77
CA PRO A 249 -8.99 -2.09 32.84
C PRO A 249 -10.16 -1.39 33.52
N SER A 250 -10.82 -0.49 32.79
CA SER A 250 -12.01 0.18 33.31
C SER A 250 -13.19 -0.78 33.32
N TYR A 251 -13.70 -1.08 34.52
CA TYR A 251 -14.89 -1.90 34.70
C TYR A 251 -16.16 -1.21 34.19
N VAL A 252 -16.18 0.12 34.13
CA VAL A 252 -17.25 0.88 33.46
C VAL A 252 -17.30 0.55 31.97
N LEU A 253 -16.13 0.48 31.31
CA LEU A 253 -16.04 0.11 29.90
C LEU A 253 -16.37 -1.38 29.70
N LEU A 254 -15.88 -2.28 30.56
CA LEU A 254 -16.23 -3.71 30.49
C LEU A 254 -17.74 -3.93 30.69
N ALA A 255 -18.37 -3.22 31.62
CA ALA A 255 -19.81 -3.26 31.82
C ALA A 255 -20.57 -2.74 30.59
N SER A 256 -20.05 -1.72 29.91
CA SER A 256 -20.61 -1.25 28.64
C SER A 256 -20.49 -2.30 27.52
N ILE A 257 -19.37 -3.04 27.45
CA ILE A 257 -19.21 -4.14 26.49
C ILE A 257 -20.21 -5.24 26.78
N ASP A 258 -20.30 -5.70 28.03
CA ASP A 258 -21.25 -6.74 28.45
C ASP A 258 -22.70 -6.33 28.18
N ALA A 259 -23.10 -5.11 28.53
CA ALA A 259 -24.45 -4.61 28.28
C ALA A 259 -24.77 -4.57 26.78
N CYS A 260 -23.83 -4.14 25.95
CA CYS A 260 -23.96 -4.11 24.50
C CYS A 260 -24.16 -5.53 23.93
N VAL A 261 -23.22 -6.45 24.21
CA VAL A 261 -23.25 -7.82 23.70
C VAL A 261 -24.45 -8.60 24.23
N SER A 262 -24.77 -8.47 25.52
CA SER A 262 -25.96 -9.10 26.11
C SER A 262 -27.26 -8.62 25.46
N SER A 263 -27.34 -7.36 25.07
CA SER A 263 -28.52 -6.82 24.36
C SER A 263 -28.64 -7.41 22.95
N LEU A 264 -27.52 -7.58 22.25
CA LEU A 264 -27.47 -8.25 20.95
C LEU A 264 -27.90 -9.71 21.06
N ILE A 265 -27.36 -10.47 22.03
CA ILE A 265 -27.73 -11.86 22.27
C ILE A 265 -29.23 -11.99 22.53
N ALA A 266 -29.80 -11.08 23.32
CA ALA A 266 -31.21 -11.13 23.70
C ALA A 266 -32.14 -10.86 22.50
N ASN A 267 -31.90 -9.81 21.71
CA ASN A 267 -32.86 -9.34 20.70
C ASN A 267 -32.20 -8.66 19.48
N LYS A 268 -31.24 -9.34 18.84
CA LYS A 268 -30.48 -8.78 17.72
C LYS A 268 -31.31 -8.19 16.57
N GLU A 269 -32.36 -8.87 16.10
CA GLU A 269 -33.11 -8.38 14.93
C GLU A 269 -33.94 -7.15 15.31
N LEU A 270 -34.68 -7.25 16.42
CA LEU A 270 -35.55 -6.18 16.91
C LEU A 270 -34.78 -4.87 17.17
N MET A 271 -33.52 -4.97 17.60
CA MET A 271 -32.66 -3.81 17.86
C MET A 271 -32.42 -2.97 16.59
N PHE A 272 -32.35 -3.59 15.42
CA PHE A 272 -32.01 -2.90 14.17
C PHE A 272 -33.21 -2.62 13.25
N GLU A 273 -34.37 -3.22 13.49
CA GLU A 273 -35.59 -3.00 12.70
C GLU A 273 -35.93 -1.50 12.54
N GLY A 274 -35.84 -0.75 13.66
CA GLY A 274 -36.08 0.69 13.65
C GLY A 274 -35.08 1.45 12.76
N GLN A 275 -33.78 1.18 12.93
CA GLN A 275 -32.73 1.79 12.12
C GLN A 275 -32.91 1.49 10.63
N ILE A 276 -33.18 0.23 10.29
CA ILE A 276 -33.31 -0.21 8.89
C ILE A 276 -34.52 0.43 8.24
N LYS A 277 -35.65 0.52 8.96
CA LYS A 277 -36.83 1.23 8.48
C LYS A 277 -36.50 2.70 8.20
N MET A 278 -35.81 3.38 9.11
CA MET A 278 -35.40 4.77 8.92
C MET A 278 -34.47 4.95 7.73
N ILE A 279 -33.45 4.08 7.58
CA ILE A 279 -32.54 4.11 6.42
C ILE A 279 -33.32 3.92 5.13
N ASN A 280 -34.18 2.91 5.03
CA ASN A 280 -34.95 2.66 3.81
C ASN A 280 -35.85 3.84 3.45
N THR A 281 -36.54 4.43 4.43
CA THR A 281 -37.33 5.65 4.23
C THR A 281 -36.45 6.82 3.77
N PHE A 282 -35.27 6.99 4.36
CA PHE A 282 -34.31 8.01 3.91
C PHE A 282 -33.88 7.78 2.46
N LEU A 283 -33.55 6.54 2.08
CA LEU A 283 -33.15 6.17 0.71
C LEU A 283 -34.28 6.45 -0.30
N GLU A 284 -35.53 6.20 0.07
CA GLU A 284 -36.69 6.53 -0.78
C GLU A 284 -36.77 8.03 -1.07
N TYR A 285 -36.61 8.86 -0.04
CA TYR A 285 -36.57 10.32 -0.20
C TYR A 285 -35.32 10.81 -0.93
N ALA A 286 -34.16 10.19 -0.70
CA ALA A 286 -32.92 10.54 -1.37
C ALA A 286 -33.00 10.35 -2.90
N ASN A 287 -33.92 9.53 -3.42
CA ASN A 287 -34.16 9.41 -4.85
C ASN A 287 -34.68 10.70 -5.51
N SER A 288 -35.23 11.64 -4.73
CA SER A 288 -35.64 12.95 -5.26
C SER A 288 -34.49 13.94 -5.39
N LEU A 289 -33.30 13.60 -4.89
CA LEU A 289 -32.11 14.44 -5.01
C LEU A 289 -31.58 14.39 -6.45
N GLU A 290 -31.47 15.54 -7.09
CA GLU A 290 -30.98 15.67 -8.46
C GLU A 290 -29.47 15.94 -8.51
N LYS A 291 -28.95 16.68 -7.52
CA LYS A 291 -27.58 17.23 -7.56
C LYS A 291 -26.63 16.50 -6.62
N ILE A 292 -27.07 16.23 -5.40
CA ILE A 292 -26.27 15.50 -4.41
C ILE A 292 -26.61 14.02 -4.52
N LYS A 293 -25.61 13.18 -4.80
CA LYS A 293 -25.82 11.75 -5.00
C LYS A 293 -25.44 10.99 -3.75
N LEU A 294 -26.30 10.08 -3.33
CA LEU A 294 -25.97 9.13 -2.28
C LEU A 294 -25.25 7.91 -2.88
N VAL A 295 -24.13 7.50 -2.27
CA VAL A 295 -23.49 6.23 -2.60
C VAL A 295 -24.30 5.08 -1.99
N GLY A 296 -24.57 4.04 -2.77
CA GLY A 296 -25.35 2.90 -2.31
C GLY A 296 -24.95 1.60 -2.98
N LYS A 297 -25.81 0.59 -2.94
CA LYS A 297 -25.51 -0.75 -3.49
C LYS A 297 -25.34 -0.80 -5.02
N ASP A 298 -25.52 0.30 -5.74
CA ASP A 298 -25.32 0.39 -7.20
C ASP A 298 -23.85 0.30 -7.64
N ILE A 299 -22.91 0.46 -6.70
CA ILE A 299 -21.46 0.27 -6.94
C ILE A 299 -21.00 -1.18 -6.77
N VAL A 300 -21.82 -2.07 -6.20
CA VAL A 300 -21.47 -3.48 -5.99
C VAL A 300 -21.16 -4.15 -7.33
N GLY A 301 -20.07 -4.93 -7.36
CA GLY A 301 -19.57 -5.60 -8.57
C GLY A 301 -18.68 -4.73 -9.47
N LYS A 302 -18.37 -3.50 -9.06
CA LYS A 302 -17.42 -2.59 -9.75
C LYS A 302 -16.28 -2.25 -8.80
N ASN A 303 -15.08 -1.97 -9.33
CA ASN A 303 -13.93 -1.50 -8.53
C ASN A 303 -13.70 -2.37 -7.26
N SER A 304 -13.75 -3.70 -7.44
CA SER A 304 -13.61 -4.70 -6.38
C SER A 304 -14.57 -4.57 -5.18
N VAL A 305 -15.67 -3.82 -5.32
CA VAL A 305 -16.71 -3.70 -4.28
C VAL A 305 -17.54 -4.98 -4.24
N PHE A 306 -17.48 -5.69 -3.12
CA PHE A 306 -18.21 -6.94 -2.92
C PHE A 306 -19.59 -6.73 -2.30
N ASP A 307 -19.70 -5.84 -1.33
CA ASP A 307 -20.97 -5.37 -0.75
C ASP A 307 -20.79 -3.92 -0.25
N PHE A 308 -21.87 -3.32 0.23
CA PHE A 308 -21.87 -1.96 0.77
C PHE A 308 -22.71 -1.87 2.05
N ASP A 309 -22.14 -1.25 3.07
CA ASP A 309 -22.79 -0.97 4.35
C ASP A 309 -23.75 0.23 4.24
N ILE A 310 -25.04 -0.08 4.21
CA ILE A 310 -26.11 0.92 4.12
C ILE A 310 -26.25 1.81 5.36
N SER A 311 -25.58 1.47 6.47
CA SER A 311 -25.56 2.34 7.67
C SER A 311 -24.71 3.60 7.46
N LYS A 312 -23.88 3.63 6.40
CA LYS A 312 -23.07 4.78 5.97
C LYS A 312 -23.82 5.56 4.89
N LEU A 313 -24.35 6.72 5.27
CA LEU A 313 -24.96 7.65 4.32
C LEU A 313 -23.85 8.56 3.77
N VAL A 314 -23.31 8.18 2.61
CA VAL A 314 -22.22 8.91 1.94
C VAL A 314 -22.79 9.80 0.85
N PHE A 315 -22.74 11.12 1.05
CA PHE A 315 -23.27 12.10 0.09
C PHE A 315 -22.12 12.67 -0.74
N SER A 316 -22.18 12.43 -2.05
CA SER A 316 -21.23 12.97 -3.02
C SER A 316 -21.59 14.40 -3.38
N THR A 317 -20.61 15.29 -3.23
CA THR A 317 -20.66 16.70 -3.62
C THR A 317 -19.88 16.97 -4.91
N LYS A 318 -19.33 15.94 -5.55
CA LYS A 318 -18.51 16.06 -6.77
C LYS A 318 -19.18 16.82 -7.93
N ASP A 319 -20.50 16.75 -8.02
CA ASP A 319 -21.29 17.34 -9.11
C ASP A 319 -21.82 18.76 -8.80
N ILE A 320 -21.44 19.34 -7.65
CA ILE A 320 -21.91 20.67 -7.22
C ILE A 320 -20.75 21.61 -6.92
N ASN A 321 -21.07 22.90 -6.81
CA ASN A 321 -20.10 23.94 -6.46
C ASN A 321 -19.79 24.04 -4.95
N MET A 322 -19.99 22.99 -4.15
CA MET A 322 -19.72 22.92 -2.69
C MET A 322 -18.86 21.68 -2.36
N THR A 323 -17.84 21.80 -1.50
CA THR A 323 -17.00 20.67 -1.03
C THR A 323 -17.78 19.91 0.04
N GLY A 324 -17.31 18.73 0.43
CA GLY A 324 -17.87 18.09 1.63
C GLY A 324 -17.82 19.00 2.85
N GLU A 325 -16.74 19.77 3.02
CA GLU A 325 -16.59 20.73 4.13
C GLU A 325 -17.58 21.91 4.02
N ASP A 326 -17.75 22.51 2.83
CA ASP A 326 -18.72 23.59 2.61
C ASP A 326 -20.15 23.13 2.99
N VAL A 327 -20.52 21.91 2.55
CA VAL A 327 -21.82 21.31 2.86
C VAL A 327 -21.92 21.00 4.36
N TYR A 328 -20.86 20.48 4.96
CA TYR A 328 -20.82 20.17 6.37
C TYR A 328 -20.99 21.41 7.24
N GLU A 329 -20.34 22.54 6.91
CA GLU A 329 -20.54 23.81 7.60
C GLU A 329 -22.00 24.26 7.58
N ILE A 330 -22.69 24.13 6.43
CA ILE A 330 -24.13 24.46 6.33
C ILE A 330 -24.96 23.53 7.23
N LEU A 331 -24.71 22.22 7.19
CA LEU A 331 -25.41 21.25 8.02
C LEU A 331 -25.17 21.50 9.52
N ARG A 332 -23.92 21.82 9.90
CA ARG A 332 -23.52 22.08 11.28
C ARG A 332 -24.10 23.40 11.80
N ASP A 333 -23.95 24.50 11.06
CA ASP A 333 -24.29 25.83 11.56
C ASP A 333 -25.78 26.18 11.39
N LYS A 334 -26.43 25.72 10.31
CA LYS A 334 -27.86 25.98 10.07
C LYS A 334 -28.76 24.86 10.59
N HIS A 335 -28.33 23.60 10.42
CA HIS A 335 -29.12 22.44 10.81
C HIS A 335 -28.62 21.77 12.09
N HIS A 336 -27.59 22.28 12.77
CA HIS A 336 -27.04 21.70 14.01
C HIS A 336 -26.82 20.18 13.91
N LEU A 337 -26.35 19.73 12.74
CA LEU A 337 -26.00 18.34 12.48
C LEU A 337 -24.50 18.21 12.41
N GLN A 338 -23.94 17.49 13.38
CA GLN A 338 -22.54 17.12 13.38
C GLN A 338 -22.41 15.76 12.69
N LEU A 339 -21.75 15.76 11.54
CA LEU A 339 -21.51 14.56 10.75
C LEU A 339 -20.20 13.92 11.17
N GLU A 340 -20.03 12.66 10.78
CA GLU A 340 -18.84 11.88 11.12
C GLU A 340 -17.59 12.44 10.43
N MET A 341 -17.72 12.74 9.13
CA MET A 341 -16.60 13.16 8.30
C MET A 341 -17.08 13.99 7.12
N ALA A 342 -16.25 14.95 6.74
CA ALA A 342 -16.30 15.63 5.46
C ALA A 342 -14.95 15.44 4.74
N SER A 343 -15.02 15.28 3.43
CA SER A 343 -13.89 15.16 2.50
C SER A 343 -14.00 16.24 1.43
N VAL A 344 -13.12 16.21 0.43
CA VAL A 344 -13.18 17.15 -0.70
C VAL A 344 -14.49 16.98 -1.47
N ASP A 345 -14.82 15.74 -1.84
CA ASP A 345 -15.93 15.43 -2.76
C ASP A 345 -17.11 14.72 -2.11
N TYR A 346 -17.08 14.49 -0.79
CA TYR A 346 -18.18 13.80 -0.10
C TYR A 346 -18.22 14.10 1.40
N LEU A 347 -19.32 13.74 2.04
CA LEU A 347 -19.50 13.73 3.49
C LEU A 347 -20.18 12.42 3.92
N ILE A 348 -19.97 12.04 5.18
CA ILE A 348 -20.49 10.80 5.76
C ILE A 348 -21.34 11.13 6.98
N ALA A 349 -22.59 10.71 6.95
CA ALA A 349 -23.40 10.55 8.15
C ALA A 349 -23.46 9.05 8.49
N MET A 350 -23.04 8.67 9.69
CA MET A 350 -23.16 7.29 10.16
C MET A 350 -24.42 7.13 11.01
N THR A 351 -25.11 6.01 10.82
CA THR A 351 -26.32 5.66 11.59
C THR A 351 -26.07 4.47 12.52
N SER A 352 -26.92 4.35 13.52
CA SER A 352 -26.88 3.34 14.58
C SER A 352 -28.30 2.96 15.04
N PRO A 353 -28.45 1.87 15.81
CA PRO A 353 -29.73 1.47 16.40
C PRO A 353 -30.38 2.50 17.34
N LEU A 354 -29.61 3.47 17.85
CA LEU A 354 -30.07 4.46 18.82
C LEU A 354 -30.38 5.83 18.20
N ASP A 355 -30.26 5.97 16.88
CA ASP A 355 -30.72 7.16 16.17
C ASP A 355 -32.26 7.29 16.25
N ASN A 356 -32.75 8.52 16.09
CA ASN A 356 -34.19 8.81 16.11
C ASN A 356 -34.67 9.44 14.80
N GLU A 357 -35.97 9.31 14.53
CA GLU A 357 -36.60 9.76 13.28
C GLU A 357 -36.42 11.27 13.06
N ASP A 358 -36.48 12.09 14.12
CA ASP A 358 -36.32 13.54 14.03
C ASP A 358 -34.92 13.93 13.51
N GLY A 359 -33.87 13.25 13.98
CA GLY A 359 -32.50 13.47 13.53
C GLY A 359 -32.32 13.13 12.04
N ILE A 360 -32.85 11.99 11.60
CA ILE A 360 -32.79 11.54 10.20
C ILE A 360 -33.58 12.48 9.28
N MET A 361 -34.77 12.92 9.69
CA MET A 361 -35.57 13.88 8.91
C MET A 361 -34.93 15.27 8.84
N ARG A 362 -34.27 15.69 9.92
CA ARG A 362 -33.48 16.93 9.93
C ARG A 362 -32.29 16.84 8.98
N LEU A 363 -31.61 15.69 8.91
CA LEU A 363 -30.56 15.43 7.92
C LEU A 363 -31.09 15.54 6.50
N PHE A 364 -32.23 14.89 6.21
CA PHE A 364 -32.84 14.99 4.89
C PHE A 364 -33.18 16.44 4.51
N THR A 365 -33.77 17.19 5.43
CA THR A 365 -34.11 18.61 5.23
C THR A 365 -32.85 19.45 4.99
N GLY A 366 -31.77 19.18 5.73
CA GLY A 366 -30.49 19.85 5.54
C GLY A 366 -29.87 19.59 4.17
N ILE A 367 -29.89 18.35 3.71
CA ILE A 367 -29.40 17.99 2.37
C ILE A 367 -30.24 18.65 1.28
N MET A 368 -31.57 18.68 1.42
CA MET A 368 -32.47 19.38 0.49
C MET A 368 -32.19 20.89 0.42
N ASP A 369 -31.93 21.53 1.57
CA ASP A 369 -31.58 22.95 1.61
C ASP A 369 -30.26 23.22 0.87
N VAL A 370 -29.25 22.35 1.06
CA VAL A 370 -27.98 22.42 0.33
C VAL A 370 -28.22 22.22 -1.17
N GLU A 371 -29.04 21.25 -1.57
CA GLU A 371 -29.39 21.02 -2.97
C GLU A 371 -30.07 22.25 -3.61
N GLY A 372 -30.90 22.97 -2.86
CA GLY A 372 -31.51 24.22 -3.28
C GLY A 372 -30.50 25.36 -3.49
N MET A 373 -29.42 25.40 -2.70
CA MET A 373 -28.34 26.39 -2.81
C MET A 373 -27.28 26.03 -3.86
N ALA A 374 -27.10 24.73 -4.12
CA ALA A 374 -26.07 24.23 -5.00
C ALA A 374 -26.30 24.65 -6.46
N VAL A 375 -25.25 25.15 -7.10
CA VAL A 375 -25.20 25.35 -8.55
C VAL A 375 -24.71 24.05 -9.19
N TYR A 376 -25.44 23.60 -10.21
CA TYR A 376 -25.19 22.36 -10.94
C TYR A 376 -24.81 22.69 -12.39
N ASP A 377 -23.73 22.09 -12.90
CA ASP A 377 -23.40 22.20 -14.32
C ASP A 377 -24.11 21.10 -15.13
N ARG A 378 -24.90 21.52 -16.14
CA ARG A 378 -25.58 20.60 -17.07
C ARG A 378 -24.61 19.84 -17.97
N ASN A 379 -23.35 20.28 -18.09
CA ASN A 379 -22.28 19.63 -18.85
C ASN A 379 -21.31 18.81 -17.97
N GLY A 380 -21.58 18.69 -16.66
CA GLY A 380 -20.83 17.82 -15.75
C GLY A 380 -19.50 18.36 -15.22
N VAL A 381 -19.15 19.64 -15.43
CA VAL A 381 -17.89 20.19 -14.94
C VAL A 381 -18.04 21.63 -14.43
N ILE A 382 -18.43 21.80 -13.16
CA ILE A 382 -17.89 22.93 -12.39
C ILE A 382 -16.49 22.51 -11.97
N TYR A 383 -15.50 22.79 -12.82
CA TYR A 383 -14.10 22.45 -12.51
C TYR A 383 -13.65 23.30 -11.32
N ARG A 384 -13.72 22.73 -10.12
CA ARG A 384 -13.18 23.34 -8.90
C ARG A 384 -11.65 23.22 -8.83
N GLY A 385 -11.06 22.45 -9.76
CA GLY A 385 -9.63 22.17 -9.80
C GLY A 385 -9.16 21.14 -8.76
N VAL A 386 -10.06 20.62 -7.93
CA VAL A 386 -9.72 19.71 -6.83
C VAL A 386 -10.73 18.56 -6.79
N THR A 387 -10.24 17.34 -7.01
CA THR A 387 -10.94 16.08 -6.71
C THR A 387 -10.08 15.27 -5.74
N SER A 388 -10.72 14.45 -4.91
CA SER A 388 -10.09 13.48 -4.00
C SER A 388 -9.27 12.52 -4.86
N PRO A 389 -7.94 12.57 -4.86
CA PRO A 389 -7.17 11.74 -5.77
C PRO A 389 -7.09 10.30 -5.28
N GLU A 390 -6.80 9.40 -6.22
CA GLU A 390 -6.41 8.02 -5.92
C GLU A 390 -5.19 7.99 -4.98
N LEU A 391 -5.09 6.93 -4.18
CA LEU A 391 -3.93 6.70 -3.34
C LEU A 391 -2.67 6.61 -4.20
N ILE A 392 -1.62 7.31 -3.76
CA ILE A 392 -0.35 7.32 -4.46
C ILE A 392 0.36 6.00 -4.20
N GLU A 393 0.77 5.31 -5.28
CA GLU A 393 1.54 4.08 -5.18
C GLU A 393 2.82 4.34 -4.36
N PRO A 394 3.00 3.67 -3.22
CA PRO A 394 4.14 3.90 -2.33
C PRO A 394 5.43 3.38 -2.96
N GLU A 395 6.53 4.08 -2.70
CA GLU A 395 7.87 3.63 -3.11
C GLU A 395 8.75 3.50 -1.85
N ASN A 396 8.68 2.34 -1.24
CA ASN A 396 9.43 2.01 -0.02
C ASN A 396 10.90 1.75 -0.35
N VAL A 397 11.81 2.50 0.29
CA VAL A 397 13.26 2.31 0.14
C VAL A 397 13.86 1.61 1.36
N ILE A 398 13.37 1.97 2.55
CA ILE A 398 13.76 1.36 3.82
C ILE A 398 12.52 1.12 4.67
N THR A 399 12.62 0.26 5.68
CA THR A 399 11.51 0.02 6.62
C THR A 399 11.15 1.28 7.38
N ILE A 400 9.88 1.37 7.80
CA ILE A 400 9.39 2.44 8.68
C ILE A 400 10.27 2.58 9.93
N TYR A 401 10.68 1.45 10.52
CA TYR A 401 11.57 1.42 11.68
C TYR A 401 12.92 2.08 11.41
N ASN A 402 13.58 1.74 10.30
CA ASN A 402 14.86 2.34 9.94
C ASN A 402 14.71 3.83 9.66
N ALA A 403 13.65 4.25 8.98
CA ALA A 403 13.42 5.66 8.67
C ALA A 403 13.13 6.53 9.90
N LEU A 404 12.34 6.03 10.86
CA LEU A 404 12.01 6.78 12.06
C LEU A 404 13.18 6.90 13.04
N ASN A 405 14.07 5.90 13.06
CA ASN A 405 15.26 5.86 13.93
C ASN A 405 16.53 6.42 13.26
N ALA A 406 16.45 6.77 11.98
CA ALA A 406 17.53 7.41 11.25
C ALA A 406 17.83 8.83 11.79
N LYS A 407 19.06 9.30 11.57
CA LYS A 407 19.41 10.72 11.62
C LYS A 407 18.54 11.48 10.63
N LYS A 408 17.91 12.54 11.12
CA LYS A 408 16.94 13.33 10.35
C LYS A 408 17.50 14.70 9.98
N GLU A 409 17.07 15.18 8.83
CA GLU A 409 17.25 16.57 8.40
C GLU A 409 15.88 17.16 8.09
N THR A 410 15.64 18.41 8.49
CA THR A 410 14.42 19.12 8.10
C THR A 410 14.68 19.94 6.84
N MET A 411 13.78 19.88 5.87
CA MET A 411 13.86 20.69 4.64
C MET A 411 12.48 21.17 4.18
N ASP A 412 12.42 22.12 3.26
CA ASP A 412 11.14 22.56 2.69
C ASP A 412 10.43 21.41 1.97
N LEU A 413 9.12 21.29 2.19
CA LEU A 413 8.27 20.25 1.64
C LEU A 413 8.37 20.20 0.10
N ASN A 414 8.33 21.35 -0.58
CA ASN A 414 8.49 21.40 -2.05
C ASN A 414 9.86 20.93 -2.54
N ASN A 415 10.91 21.05 -1.72
CA ASN A 415 12.28 20.67 -2.05
C ASN A 415 12.58 19.20 -1.71
N SER A 416 11.64 18.50 -1.05
CA SER A 416 11.81 17.13 -0.57
C SER A 416 11.58 16.05 -1.62
N ILE A 417 11.19 16.42 -2.85
CA ILE A 417 10.95 15.46 -3.93
C ILE A 417 12.22 14.61 -4.19
N GLY A 418 12.07 13.29 -4.21
CA GLY A 418 13.17 12.32 -4.36
C GLY A 418 13.93 12.00 -3.06
N TYR A 419 13.49 12.52 -1.91
CA TYR A 419 14.05 12.16 -0.61
C TYR A 419 13.21 11.13 0.12
N ILE A 420 13.84 10.41 1.05
CA ILE A 420 13.18 9.41 1.89
C ILE A 420 12.59 10.15 3.08
N SER A 421 11.28 10.03 3.29
CA SER A 421 10.61 10.61 4.44
C SER A 421 11.09 9.95 5.74
N ALA A 422 11.33 10.74 6.78
CA ALA A 422 11.64 10.29 8.13
C ALA A 422 10.50 10.57 9.13
N GLU A 423 9.34 11.01 8.62
CA GLU A 423 8.12 11.22 9.39
C GLU A 423 6.89 10.76 8.60
N TYR A 424 5.76 10.62 9.31
CA TYR A 424 4.47 10.41 8.68
C TYR A 424 3.85 11.74 8.27
N ILE A 425 3.11 11.73 7.18
CA ILE A 425 2.16 12.78 6.82
C ILE A 425 0.79 12.13 6.62
N TYR A 426 -0.19 12.50 7.43
CA TYR A 426 -1.55 11.98 7.44
C TYR A 426 -2.55 13.02 6.94
N ALA A 427 -3.60 12.57 6.26
CA ALA A 427 -4.84 13.32 6.14
C ALA A 427 -5.82 12.86 7.22
N PHE A 428 -6.47 13.79 7.92
CA PHE A 428 -7.45 13.50 8.95
C PHE A 428 -8.75 14.31 8.74
N PRO A 429 -9.92 13.64 8.78
CA PRO A 429 -10.15 12.19 8.85
C PRO A 429 -9.83 11.49 7.50
N PRO A 430 -9.66 10.14 7.43
CA PRO A 430 -9.76 9.14 8.50
C PRO A 430 -8.42 8.79 9.19
N GLY A 431 -7.30 9.43 8.82
CA GLY A 431 -5.98 9.12 9.38
C GLY A 431 -5.20 8.06 8.60
N ILE A 432 -5.38 8.01 7.28
CA ILE A 432 -4.57 7.23 6.34
C ILE A 432 -3.30 8.05 5.99
N PRO A 433 -2.10 7.43 5.96
CA PRO A 433 -0.89 8.15 5.62
C PRO A 433 -0.86 8.50 4.12
N ILE A 434 -0.70 9.79 3.83
CA ILE A 434 -0.28 10.28 2.51
C ILE A 434 1.14 9.81 2.25
N ILE A 435 2.03 9.99 3.24
CA ILE A 435 3.42 9.52 3.21
C ILE A 435 3.71 8.78 4.53
N ALA A 436 4.29 7.59 4.43
CA ALA A 436 4.88 6.88 5.57
C ALA A 436 6.41 7.03 5.58
N PRO A 437 7.07 6.98 6.76
CA PRO A 437 8.52 6.96 6.86
C PRO A 437 9.12 5.82 6.04
N GLY A 438 10.21 6.09 5.33
CA GLY A 438 10.89 5.12 4.46
C GLY A 438 10.45 5.18 3.00
N GLU A 439 9.37 5.91 2.71
CA GLU A 439 8.90 6.16 1.34
C GLU A 439 9.63 7.34 0.69
N ILE A 440 9.80 7.27 -0.64
CA ILE A 440 10.23 8.42 -1.43
C ILE A 440 9.11 9.44 -1.55
N VAL A 441 9.42 10.69 -1.20
CA VAL A 441 8.53 11.81 -1.44
C VAL A 441 8.49 12.10 -2.93
N LYS A 442 7.36 11.77 -3.56
CA LYS A 442 7.04 12.10 -4.95
C LYS A 442 6.34 13.44 -5.11
N LYS A 443 6.30 13.98 -6.32
CA LYS A 443 5.65 15.27 -6.65
C LYS A 443 4.15 15.22 -6.35
N GLU A 444 3.52 14.08 -6.63
CA GLU A 444 2.11 13.79 -6.43
C GLU A 444 1.70 13.97 -4.96
N HIS A 445 2.57 13.59 -4.01
CA HIS A 445 2.28 13.80 -2.59
C HIS A 445 2.19 15.29 -2.24
N ILE A 446 3.09 16.11 -2.81
CA ILE A 446 3.09 17.56 -2.56
C ILE A 446 1.84 18.20 -3.12
N GLU A 447 1.43 17.80 -4.33
CA GLU A 447 0.19 18.25 -4.95
C GLU A 447 -1.04 17.84 -4.12
N LEU A 448 -1.06 16.60 -3.61
CA LEU A 448 -2.13 16.10 -2.76
C LEU A 448 -2.23 16.85 -1.42
N ILE A 449 -1.11 17.04 -0.72
CA ILE A 449 -1.06 17.80 0.54
C ILE A 449 -1.59 19.22 0.34
N LYS A 450 -1.23 19.89 -0.77
CA LYS A 450 -1.74 21.23 -1.07
C LYS A 450 -3.25 21.22 -1.31
N ARG A 451 -3.76 20.27 -2.09
CA ARG A 451 -5.19 20.12 -2.39
C ARG A 451 -6.02 19.90 -1.14
N TYR A 452 -5.60 19.02 -0.24
CA TYR A 452 -6.31 18.78 1.02
C TYR A 452 -6.39 20.04 1.87
N LYS A 453 -5.30 20.80 1.99
CA LYS A 453 -5.33 22.09 2.71
C LYS A 453 -6.26 23.11 2.08
N GLU A 454 -6.21 23.27 0.77
CA GLU A 454 -7.08 24.20 0.03
C GLU A 454 -8.56 23.84 0.18
N SER A 455 -8.85 22.56 0.45
CA SER A 455 -10.21 22.04 0.68
C SER A 455 -10.65 22.05 2.15
N GLY A 456 -9.81 22.55 3.07
CA GLY A 456 -10.10 22.60 4.51
C GLY A 456 -9.80 21.32 5.29
N LEU A 457 -9.29 20.25 4.65
CA LEU A 457 -8.91 19.01 5.32
C LEU A 457 -7.66 19.21 6.20
N ASN A 458 -7.69 18.60 7.39
CA ASN A 458 -6.58 18.67 8.33
C ASN A 458 -5.46 17.71 7.90
N VAL A 459 -4.32 18.25 7.50
CA VAL A 459 -3.12 17.46 7.20
C VAL A 459 -2.15 17.57 8.37
N ILE A 460 -1.78 16.44 8.96
CA ILE A 460 -0.96 16.36 10.17
C ILE A 460 0.36 15.66 9.82
N GLY A 461 1.49 16.28 10.16
CA GLY A 461 2.82 15.64 10.15
C GLY A 461 3.48 15.64 11.52
N GLY A 462 4.67 15.06 11.62
CA GLY A 462 5.48 14.95 12.84
C GLY A 462 6.01 16.27 13.38
N SER A 463 6.07 17.33 12.56
CA SER A 463 6.30 18.71 13.02
C SER A 463 5.03 19.57 12.93
N LYS A 464 4.83 20.50 13.88
CA LYS A 464 3.74 21.50 13.83
C LYS A 464 3.74 22.35 12.55
N ASP A 465 4.89 22.38 11.85
CA ASP A 465 5.16 23.08 10.58
C ASP A 465 5.27 22.14 9.37
N ALA A 466 4.80 20.87 9.48
CA ALA A 466 4.91 19.83 8.43
C ALA A 466 4.29 20.24 7.07
N LEU A 467 3.59 21.37 7.07
CA LEU A 467 2.93 21.97 5.94
C LEU A 467 3.88 22.83 5.07
N GLU A 468 5.00 23.29 5.63
CA GLU A 468 6.07 23.99 4.92
C GLU A 468 7.35 23.17 4.87
N LYS A 469 7.60 22.36 5.90
CA LYS A 469 8.82 21.58 6.06
C LYS A 469 8.51 20.10 6.25
N ILE A 470 9.49 19.25 6.02
CA ILE A 470 9.40 17.82 6.26
C ILE A 470 10.73 17.29 6.79
N GLU A 471 10.68 16.35 7.73
CA GLU A 471 11.80 15.54 8.17
C GLU A 471 12.08 14.45 7.13
N ILE A 472 13.30 14.48 6.60
CA ILE A 472 13.84 13.46 5.70
C ILE A 472 14.96 12.70 6.39
N VAL A 473 15.27 11.50 5.89
CA VAL A 473 16.48 10.79 6.26
C VAL A 473 17.70 11.59 5.80
N SER A 474 18.55 11.99 6.74
CA SER A 474 19.71 12.86 6.56
C SER A 474 20.59 12.37 5.42
N ARG A 475 21.16 13.28 4.61
CA ARG A 475 22.11 12.88 3.56
C ARG A 475 23.40 12.27 4.12
N GLU A 476 23.79 12.62 5.33
CA GLU A 476 24.95 12.01 6.02
C GLU A 476 24.66 10.56 6.44
N GLU A 477 23.39 10.19 6.65
CA GLU A 477 22.95 8.79 6.75
C GLU A 477 22.49 8.17 5.42
N LYS A 478 22.13 8.98 4.42
CA LYS A 478 22.22 8.56 2.99
C LYS A 478 23.68 8.25 2.62
N ILE A 479 24.62 8.55 3.53
CA ILE A 479 26.03 8.21 3.55
C ILE A 479 26.40 7.49 4.86
N THR A 480 25.61 6.52 5.35
CA THR A 480 26.27 5.27 5.74
C THR A 480 26.70 4.56 4.46
N LYS A 481 27.82 5.07 3.93
CA LYS A 481 28.66 4.51 2.86
C LYS A 481 29.21 3.12 3.20
N GLU A 482 28.79 2.54 4.31
CA GLU A 482 29.01 1.13 4.64
C GLU A 482 27.89 0.21 4.14
N ASN A 483 26.61 0.62 4.11
CA ASN A 483 25.54 -0.22 3.54
C ASN A 483 25.29 0.01 2.05
N LYS A 484 25.66 1.17 1.50
CA LYS A 484 25.64 1.40 0.03
C LYS A 484 26.74 0.64 -0.73
N ARG A 485 27.71 0.06 -0.02
CA ARG A 485 28.73 -0.82 -0.61
C ARG A 485 28.31 -2.30 -0.66
N GLU A 486 27.27 -2.68 0.09
CA GLU A 486 26.76 -4.06 0.13
C GLU A 486 25.48 -4.30 -0.68
N GLU A 487 24.73 -3.25 -1.04
CA GLU A 487 23.47 -3.41 -1.79
C GLU A 487 23.54 -3.25 -3.32
N LEU A 488 24.59 -2.64 -3.91
CA LEU A 488 24.81 -2.69 -5.37
C LEU A 488 25.63 -3.94 -5.75
N SER A 489 24.99 -5.08 -5.50
CA SER A 489 25.59 -6.39 -5.73
C SER A 489 25.52 -6.76 -7.21
N ASN A 490 24.38 -6.54 -7.88
CA ASN A 490 24.20 -6.98 -9.26
C ASN A 490 24.88 -6.05 -10.29
N LYS A 491 25.24 -6.62 -11.43
CA LYS A 491 26.03 -5.97 -12.48
C LYS A 491 25.25 -5.84 -13.79
N ILE A 492 25.64 -4.84 -14.58
CA ILE A 492 25.25 -4.73 -15.99
C ILE A 492 26.44 -5.24 -16.81
N PHE A 493 26.31 -6.43 -17.38
CA PHE A 493 27.29 -7.00 -18.29
C PHE A 493 27.04 -6.47 -19.69
N MET A 494 28.00 -5.74 -20.23
CA MET A 494 27.84 -5.09 -21.53
C MET A 494 28.75 -5.74 -22.58
N ILE A 495 28.14 -6.50 -23.48
CA ILE A 495 28.84 -7.15 -24.59
C ILE A 495 29.08 -6.14 -25.71
N MET A 496 30.35 -5.99 -26.08
CA MET A 496 30.81 -5.16 -27.18
C MET A 496 31.66 -6.00 -28.13
N GLY A 497 31.63 -5.65 -29.40
CA GLY A 497 32.49 -6.26 -30.40
C GLY A 497 32.16 -5.74 -31.79
N LYS A 498 33.16 -5.72 -32.66
CA LYS A 498 32.97 -5.32 -34.06
C LYS A 498 31.99 -6.29 -34.76
N SER A 499 31.39 -5.90 -35.89
CA SER A 499 30.48 -6.75 -36.67
C SER A 499 31.12 -8.08 -37.05
N SER A 500 30.33 -9.16 -37.07
CA SER A 500 30.80 -10.54 -37.32
C SER A 500 31.80 -11.11 -36.28
N SER A 501 31.96 -10.46 -35.12
CA SER A 501 32.71 -11.00 -33.97
C SER A 501 32.02 -12.16 -33.26
N GLY A 502 30.73 -12.41 -33.50
CA GLY A 502 29.94 -13.44 -32.82
C GLY A 502 29.28 -12.98 -31.51
N LYS A 503 29.36 -11.70 -31.16
CA LYS A 503 28.76 -11.11 -29.95
C LYS A 503 27.27 -11.41 -29.77
N ASP A 504 26.49 -11.40 -30.84
CA ASP A 504 25.04 -11.60 -30.78
C ASP A 504 24.69 -13.08 -30.50
N THR A 505 25.49 -14.01 -31.01
CA THR A 505 25.38 -15.44 -30.72
C THR A 505 25.75 -15.74 -29.26
N ILE A 506 26.85 -15.13 -28.77
CA ILE A 506 27.26 -15.24 -27.37
C ILE A 506 26.18 -14.67 -26.44
N TYR A 507 25.64 -13.49 -26.77
CA TYR A 507 24.56 -12.85 -26.01
C TYR A 507 23.34 -13.76 -25.83
N LYS A 508 22.83 -14.33 -26.93
CA LYS A 508 21.68 -15.26 -26.89
C LYS A 508 21.97 -16.47 -26.00
N LYS A 509 23.14 -17.09 -26.17
CA LYS A 509 23.52 -18.28 -25.42
C LYS A 509 23.73 -17.98 -23.92
N LEU A 510 24.22 -16.80 -23.56
CA LEU A 510 24.35 -16.38 -22.16
C LEU A 510 22.99 -16.15 -21.49
N LEU A 511 21.98 -15.68 -22.22
CA LEU A 511 20.62 -15.53 -21.68
C LEU A 511 19.94 -16.88 -21.42
N GLU A 512 20.27 -17.91 -22.19
CA GLU A 512 19.75 -19.28 -22.00
C GLU A 512 20.36 -19.99 -20.78
N GLU A 513 21.49 -19.49 -20.26
CA GLU A 513 22.19 -20.08 -19.12
C GLU A 513 21.51 -19.70 -17.79
N ARG A 514 20.64 -20.59 -17.32
CA ARG A 514 19.91 -20.43 -16.04
C ARG A 514 20.81 -20.10 -14.84
N ALA A 515 22.04 -20.60 -14.83
CA ALA A 515 23.00 -20.34 -13.75
C ALA A 515 23.43 -18.87 -13.64
N LEU A 516 23.27 -18.07 -14.70
CA LEU A 516 23.64 -16.66 -14.71
C LEU A 516 22.50 -15.72 -14.29
N ASN A 517 21.24 -16.17 -14.42
CA ASN A 517 20.03 -15.40 -14.09
C ASN A 517 20.06 -13.94 -14.61
N LEU A 518 20.37 -13.78 -15.90
CA LEU A 518 20.53 -12.47 -16.54
C LEU A 518 19.20 -11.99 -17.17
N LYS A 519 18.86 -10.72 -16.94
CA LYS A 519 17.78 -10.01 -17.64
C LYS A 519 18.32 -9.15 -18.79
N THR A 520 17.50 -8.89 -19.79
CA THR A 520 17.86 -8.02 -20.92
C THR A 520 17.49 -6.57 -20.67
N ILE A 521 18.32 -5.64 -21.11
CA ILE A 521 17.95 -4.23 -21.24
C ILE A 521 17.60 -3.99 -22.70
N THR A 522 16.31 -3.80 -22.99
CA THR A 522 15.83 -3.59 -24.37
C THR A 522 15.92 -2.10 -24.71
N GLY A 523 16.82 -1.74 -25.63
CA GLY A 523 16.95 -0.36 -26.12
C GLY A 523 15.79 0.06 -27.02
N TYR A 524 15.72 1.34 -27.35
CA TYR A 524 14.70 1.94 -28.22
C TYR A 524 15.28 2.29 -29.60
N THR A 525 14.45 2.27 -30.64
CA THR A 525 14.85 2.73 -31.97
C THR A 525 13.71 3.38 -32.75
N THR A 526 14.05 4.36 -33.60
CA THR A 526 13.11 4.95 -34.57
C THR A 526 13.15 4.30 -35.95
N ARG A 527 13.97 3.24 -36.12
CA ARG A 527 14.01 2.47 -37.35
C ARG A 527 12.72 1.64 -37.51
N PRO A 528 12.20 1.42 -38.72
CA PRO A 528 11.15 0.42 -38.97
C PRO A 528 11.59 -1.01 -38.58
N MET A 529 10.67 -1.79 -38.00
CA MET A 529 10.89 -3.21 -37.66
C MET A 529 11.22 -4.05 -38.93
N ARG A 530 12.17 -4.99 -38.84
CA ARG A 530 12.53 -5.93 -39.92
C ARG A 530 11.84 -7.28 -39.73
N ASP A 531 11.81 -8.07 -40.80
CA ASP A 531 11.33 -9.46 -40.76
C ASP A 531 12.10 -10.29 -39.71
N GLY A 532 11.34 -10.90 -38.79
CA GLY A 532 11.86 -11.69 -37.67
C GLY A 532 12.23 -10.89 -36.42
N GLU A 533 12.01 -9.58 -36.39
CA GLU A 533 12.08 -8.76 -35.17
C GLU A 533 10.69 -8.64 -34.51
N GLU A 534 10.66 -8.57 -33.18
CA GLU A 534 9.46 -8.35 -32.38
C GLU A 534 9.66 -7.13 -31.47
N ASN A 535 8.60 -6.31 -31.33
CA ASN A 535 8.67 -5.12 -30.47
C ASN A 535 8.86 -5.50 -29.00
N GLY A 536 9.81 -4.86 -28.33
CA GLY A 536 10.14 -5.14 -26.94
C GLY A 536 11.10 -6.32 -26.74
N VAL A 537 11.46 -7.05 -27.81
CA VAL A 537 12.43 -8.15 -27.75
C VAL A 537 13.82 -7.68 -28.17
N GLN A 538 14.02 -7.27 -29.42
CA GLN A 538 15.31 -6.74 -29.87
C GLN A 538 15.44 -5.25 -29.55
N TYR A 539 14.38 -4.49 -29.85
CA TYR A 539 14.26 -3.07 -29.55
C TYR A 539 12.79 -2.72 -29.29
N ASN A 540 12.57 -1.64 -28.55
CA ASN A 540 11.31 -0.91 -28.55
C ASN A 540 11.27 0.02 -29.77
N PHE A 541 10.47 -0.33 -30.76
CA PHE A 541 10.32 0.43 -32.01
C PHE A 541 9.31 1.56 -31.81
N VAL A 542 9.77 2.79 -31.89
CA VAL A 542 9.01 4.00 -31.57
C VAL A 542 9.13 5.05 -32.68
N ASN A 543 8.24 6.04 -32.71
CA ASN A 543 8.36 7.15 -33.67
C ASN A 543 9.31 8.25 -33.14
N TYR A 544 9.61 9.22 -34.02
CA TYR A 544 10.47 10.35 -33.67
C TYR A 544 9.85 11.25 -32.61
N GLU A 545 8.52 11.45 -32.62
CA GLU A 545 7.83 12.27 -31.61
C GLU A 545 8.02 11.71 -30.19
N PHE A 546 7.81 10.40 -30.01
CA PHE A 546 7.99 9.73 -28.72
C PHE A 546 9.45 9.79 -28.23
N MET A 547 10.42 9.64 -29.14
CA MET A 547 11.84 9.82 -28.78
C MET A 547 12.11 11.24 -28.28
N LYS A 548 11.52 12.25 -28.92
CA LYS A 548 11.67 13.64 -28.53
C LYS A 548 11.03 13.95 -27.17
N GLU A 549 9.87 13.37 -26.87
CA GLU A 549 9.24 13.48 -25.54
C GLU A 549 10.14 12.93 -24.42
N LEU A 550 10.79 11.79 -24.67
CA LEU A 550 11.74 11.20 -23.72
C LEU A 550 13.02 12.03 -23.58
N GLU A 551 13.46 12.66 -24.67
CA GLU A 551 14.60 13.58 -24.66
C GLU A 551 14.30 14.84 -23.86
N ASP A 552 13.14 15.46 -24.09
CA ASP A 552 12.70 16.66 -23.38
C ASP A 552 12.46 16.36 -21.88
N ALA A 553 12.10 15.13 -21.53
CA ALA A 553 12.00 14.65 -20.16
C ALA A 553 13.35 14.27 -19.51
N GLY A 554 14.48 14.36 -20.24
CA GLY A 554 15.81 14.02 -19.75
C GLY A 554 16.01 12.53 -19.45
N LYS A 555 15.17 11.65 -20.01
CA LYS A 555 15.18 10.19 -19.74
C LYS A 555 16.12 9.40 -20.65
N ILE A 556 16.66 10.02 -21.69
CA ILE A 556 17.56 9.35 -22.64
C ILE A 556 18.97 9.28 -22.04
N LEU A 557 19.42 8.05 -21.70
CA LEU A 557 20.75 7.76 -21.16
C LEU A 557 21.84 7.85 -22.23
N GLU A 558 21.54 7.35 -23.42
CA GLU A 558 22.39 7.50 -24.60
C GLU A 558 21.54 7.57 -25.86
N LYS A 559 22.02 8.28 -26.88
CA LYS A 559 21.38 8.37 -28.20
C LYS A 559 22.41 8.38 -29.30
N ARG A 560 22.12 7.63 -30.37
CA ARG A 560 22.92 7.58 -31.59
C ARG A 560 22.04 7.73 -32.81
N CYS A 561 22.52 8.49 -33.80
CA CYS A 561 21.85 8.66 -35.09
C CYS A 561 22.66 7.96 -36.21
N TYR A 562 21.96 7.30 -37.12
CA TYR A 562 22.49 6.79 -38.38
C TYR A 562 21.76 7.47 -39.54
N ASN A 563 22.51 8.21 -40.37
CA ASN A 563 21.99 8.79 -41.59
C ASN A 563 21.87 7.71 -42.67
N THR A 564 20.65 7.34 -43.01
CA THR A 564 20.37 6.32 -44.04
C THR A 564 19.75 6.96 -45.27
N VAL A 565 19.69 6.22 -46.37
CA VAL A 565 18.95 6.63 -47.58
C VAL A 565 17.44 6.79 -47.33
N HIS A 566 16.94 6.27 -46.20
CA HIS A 566 15.53 6.35 -45.77
C HIS A 566 15.30 7.36 -44.64
N GLY A 567 16.26 8.25 -44.37
CA GLY A 567 16.21 9.23 -43.28
C GLY A 567 17.05 8.84 -42.07
N ASP A 568 16.95 9.66 -41.02
CA ASP A 568 17.73 9.49 -39.80
C ASP A 568 17.09 8.45 -38.88
N TRP A 569 17.86 7.42 -38.52
CA TRP A 569 17.43 6.40 -37.57
C TRP A 569 18.17 6.57 -36.25
N TYR A 570 17.40 6.69 -35.17
CA TYR A 570 17.92 6.83 -33.82
C TYR A 570 17.87 5.50 -33.08
N TYR A 571 18.91 5.23 -32.30
CA TYR A 571 18.98 4.14 -31.34
C TYR A 571 19.36 4.75 -30.00
N PHE A 572 18.61 4.42 -28.96
CA PHE A 572 18.78 5.07 -27.67
C PHE A 572 18.37 4.17 -26.52
N THR A 573 18.92 4.44 -25.35
CA THR A 573 18.59 3.71 -24.11
C THR A 573 17.93 4.70 -23.16
N VAL A 574 16.86 4.27 -22.50
CA VAL A 574 16.00 5.12 -21.67
C VAL A 574 16.07 4.64 -20.23
N ASP A 575 16.10 5.58 -19.28
CA ASP A 575 15.78 5.28 -17.88
C ASP A 575 14.26 5.32 -17.70
N ASP A 576 13.63 4.19 -18.02
CA ASP A 576 12.19 3.97 -17.93
C ASP A 576 11.77 3.27 -16.63
N GLY A 577 12.71 3.08 -15.70
CA GLY A 577 12.50 2.36 -14.44
C GLY A 577 12.60 0.83 -14.55
N ASN A 578 12.88 0.26 -15.72
CA ASN A 578 12.98 -1.20 -15.89
C ASN A 578 14.32 -1.80 -15.44
N ILE A 579 15.32 -0.96 -15.14
CA ILE A 579 16.64 -1.38 -14.66
C ILE A 579 16.67 -1.34 -13.13
N ASN A 580 16.42 -2.49 -12.49
CA ASN A 580 16.44 -2.66 -11.05
C ASN A 580 17.66 -3.51 -10.62
N LEU A 581 18.75 -2.82 -10.27
CA LEU A 581 20.02 -3.43 -9.88
C LEU A 581 20.04 -4.01 -8.46
N SER A 582 19.03 -3.74 -7.62
CA SER A 582 18.91 -4.44 -6.33
C SER A 582 18.45 -5.87 -6.51
N MET A 583 17.68 -6.16 -7.57
CA MET A 583 17.09 -7.49 -7.81
C MET A 583 17.79 -8.34 -8.87
N ASN A 584 18.32 -7.76 -9.96
CA ASN A 584 18.73 -8.54 -11.13
C ASN A 584 20.10 -8.16 -11.68
N ASN A 585 20.81 -9.14 -12.23
CA ASN A 585 21.93 -8.91 -13.14
C ASN A 585 21.40 -8.71 -14.55
N TYR A 586 22.00 -7.79 -15.29
CA TYR A 586 21.55 -7.44 -16.62
C TYR A 586 22.61 -7.75 -17.67
N LEU A 587 22.17 -8.08 -18.88
CA LEU A 587 23.00 -8.27 -20.06
C LEU A 587 22.50 -7.33 -21.16
N MET A 588 23.44 -6.64 -21.81
CA MET A 588 23.14 -5.72 -22.91
C MET A 588 24.22 -5.79 -23.98
N ILE A 589 23.86 -5.54 -25.24
CA ILE A 589 24.81 -5.31 -26.34
C ILE A 589 24.94 -3.81 -26.58
N GLY A 590 26.15 -3.31 -26.77
CA GLY A 590 26.34 -1.94 -27.21
C GLY A 590 27.70 -1.65 -27.84
N THR A 591 28.00 -0.36 -27.96
CA THR A 591 29.25 0.16 -28.54
C THR A 591 30.14 0.80 -27.48
N PRO A 592 31.42 1.13 -27.77
CA PRO A 592 32.30 1.84 -26.84
C PRO A 592 31.70 3.14 -26.28
N ASP A 593 31.04 3.94 -27.13
CA ASP A 593 30.39 5.17 -26.70
C ASP A 593 29.20 4.87 -25.77
N SER A 594 28.39 3.87 -26.11
CA SER A 594 27.27 3.40 -25.29
C SER A 594 27.73 2.94 -23.92
N TYR A 595 28.80 2.15 -23.87
CA TYR A 595 29.37 1.70 -22.61
C TYR A 595 29.88 2.87 -21.77
N LYS A 596 30.52 3.87 -22.40
CA LYS A 596 30.97 5.07 -21.69
C LYS A 596 29.79 5.79 -21.04
N SER A 597 28.71 6.06 -21.78
CA SER A 597 27.52 6.72 -21.24
C SER A 597 26.86 5.95 -20.10
N ILE A 598 26.63 4.64 -20.29
CA ILE A 598 25.98 3.78 -19.28
C ILE A 598 26.87 3.63 -18.04
N ARG A 599 28.20 3.48 -18.22
CA ARG A 599 29.18 3.43 -17.12
C ARG A 599 29.23 4.74 -16.36
N ASP A 600 29.19 5.87 -17.04
CA ASP A 600 29.27 7.19 -16.39
C ASP A 600 27.97 7.47 -15.60
N TYR A 601 26.84 6.89 -16.01
CA TYR A 601 25.56 6.94 -15.29
C TYR A 601 25.51 5.98 -14.08
N PHE A 602 25.73 4.68 -14.29
CA PHE A 602 25.59 3.64 -13.25
C PHE A 602 26.85 3.42 -12.39
N GLY A 603 28.00 3.91 -12.85
CA GLY A 603 29.29 3.75 -12.19
C GLY A 603 30.13 2.58 -12.72
N LYS A 604 31.46 2.77 -12.69
CA LYS A 604 32.46 1.82 -13.21
C LYS A 604 32.49 0.47 -12.50
N GLU A 605 32.04 0.40 -11.26
CA GLU A 605 31.97 -0.86 -10.49
C GLU A 605 30.71 -1.68 -10.79
N VAL A 606 29.69 -1.08 -11.43
CA VAL A 606 28.40 -1.72 -11.74
C VAL A 606 28.38 -2.24 -13.17
N VAL A 607 28.94 -1.48 -14.11
CA VAL A 607 28.93 -1.82 -15.54
C VAL A 607 30.21 -2.55 -15.92
N VAL A 608 30.07 -3.83 -16.26
CA VAL A 608 31.19 -4.74 -16.56
C VAL A 608 31.31 -4.91 -18.08
N PRO A 609 32.41 -4.46 -18.71
CA PRO A 609 32.59 -4.61 -20.15
C PRO A 609 33.01 -6.03 -20.53
N ILE A 610 32.39 -6.58 -21.56
CA ILE A 610 32.76 -7.85 -22.19
C ILE A 610 33.09 -7.56 -23.66
N PHE A 611 34.38 -7.46 -23.97
CA PHE A 611 34.82 -7.18 -25.33
C PHE A 611 35.17 -8.46 -26.09
N VAL A 612 34.35 -8.80 -27.09
CA VAL A 612 34.55 -9.96 -27.97
C VAL A 612 35.42 -9.55 -29.15
N ASN A 613 36.61 -10.12 -29.23
CA ASN A 613 37.62 -9.83 -30.23
C ASN A 613 37.78 -10.99 -31.22
N VAL A 614 37.89 -10.66 -32.51
CA VAL A 614 38.14 -11.60 -33.62
C VAL A 614 39.00 -10.87 -34.64
N SER A 615 39.92 -11.58 -35.30
CA SER A 615 40.75 -10.99 -36.35
C SER A 615 39.90 -10.43 -37.50
N ASP A 616 40.36 -9.38 -38.16
CA ASP A 616 39.61 -8.78 -39.27
C ASP A 616 39.45 -9.76 -40.44
N ASP A 617 40.44 -10.62 -40.68
CA ASP A 617 40.39 -11.70 -41.68
C ASP A 617 39.24 -12.68 -41.38
N ASP A 618 39.14 -13.17 -40.15
CA ASP A 618 38.06 -14.08 -39.74
C ASP A 618 36.69 -13.40 -39.76
N ARG A 619 36.62 -12.12 -39.36
CA ARG A 619 35.38 -11.33 -39.41
C ARG A 619 34.89 -11.18 -40.84
N LEU A 620 35.79 -10.91 -41.80
CA LEU A 620 35.47 -10.80 -43.22
C LEU A 620 34.98 -12.14 -43.76
N LEU A 621 35.67 -13.24 -43.47
CA LEU A 621 35.25 -14.58 -43.90
C LEU A 621 33.87 -14.95 -43.34
N ARG A 622 33.60 -14.68 -42.06
CA ARG A 622 32.28 -14.91 -41.43
C ARG A 622 31.18 -14.04 -42.05
N ALA A 623 31.48 -12.76 -42.30
CA ALA A 623 30.53 -11.85 -42.94
C ALA A 623 30.19 -12.30 -44.35
N PHE A 624 31.21 -12.64 -45.14
CA PHE A 624 31.06 -13.11 -46.52
C PHE A 624 30.29 -14.43 -46.59
N ALA A 625 30.59 -15.39 -45.71
CA ALA A 625 29.87 -16.65 -45.63
C ALA A 625 28.37 -16.44 -45.34
N ARG A 626 28.04 -15.52 -44.41
CA ARG A 626 26.65 -15.17 -44.07
C ARG A 626 25.91 -14.55 -45.25
N GLU A 627 26.52 -13.58 -45.93
CA GLU A 627 25.89 -12.95 -47.11
C GLU A 627 25.72 -13.96 -48.25
N LYS A 628 26.72 -14.82 -48.49
CA LYS A 628 26.66 -15.86 -49.52
C LYS A 628 25.54 -16.89 -49.27
N SER A 629 25.16 -17.13 -48.02
CA SER A 629 24.05 -18.01 -47.64
C SER A 629 22.67 -17.35 -47.67
N SER A 630 22.58 -16.03 -47.92
CA SER A 630 21.32 -15.30 -48.03
C SER A 630 20.73 -15.44 -49.43
N ASP A 631 19.40 -15.55 -49.54
CA ASP A 631 18.67 -15.55 -50.81
C ASP A 631 18.81 -14.20 -51.56
N ASN A 632 19.16 -13.12 -50.84
CA ASN A 632 19.47 -11.81 -51.40
C ASN A 632 20.69 -11.20 -50.67
N PRO A 633 21.93 -11.47 -51.12
CA PRO A 633 23.15 -10.98 -50.46
C PRO A 633 23.28 -9.45 -50.52
N ASP A 634 23.59 -8.81 -49.39
CA ASP A 634 23.83 -7.36 -49.33
C ASP A 634 25.27 -7.05 -48.96
N TYR A 635 26.16 -7.19 -49.96
CA TYR A 635 27.58 -6.89 -49.81
C TYR A 635 27.84 -5.40 -49.54
N ALA A 636 26.94 -4.50 -49.96
CA ALA A 636 27.10 -3.07 -49.70
C ALA A 636 26.91 -2.77 -48.21
N GLU A 637 25.87 -3.33 -47.59
CA GLU A 637 25.65 -3.26 -46.14
C GLU A 637 26.78 -3.95 -45.36
N MET A 638 27.28 -5.09 -45.85
CA MET A 638 28.44 -5.77 -45.26
C MET A 638 29.66 -4.83 -45.18
N CYS A 639 30.02 -4.19 -46.31
CA CYS A 639 31.13 -3.24 -46.37
C CYS A 639 30.90 -2.00 -45.50
N ARG A 640 29.66 -1.46 -45.51
CA ARG A 640 29.29 -0.31 -44.66
C ARG A 640 29.50 -0.60 -43.19
N ARG A 641 29.11 -1.79 -42.72
CA ARG A 641 29.31 -2.22 -41.32
C ARG A 641 30.78 -2.33 -40.98
N PHE A 642 31.58 -2.91 -41.87
CA PHE A 642 33.01 -3.08 -41.65
C PHE A 642 33.72 -1.73 -41.51
N LEU A 643 33.40 -0.76 -42.39
CA LEU A 643 33.94 0.59 -42.32
C LEU A 643 33.39 1.38 -41.11
N GLY A 644 32.13 1.16 -40.73
CA GLY A 644 31.54 1.74 -39.53
C GLY A 644 32.24 1.29 -38.25
N ASP A 645 32.60 0.00 -38.18
CA ASP A 645 33.31 -0.56 -37.02
C ASP A 645 34.69 0.07 -36.84
N GLU A 646 35.41 0.43 -37.91
CA GLU A 646 36.72 1.09 -37.79
C GLU A 646 36.62 2.46 -37.11
N LYS A 647 35.49 3.14 -37.26
CA LYS A 647 35.22 4.40 -36.56
C LYS A 647 34.77 4.16 -35.12
N ASP A 648 33.86 3.23 -34.90
CA ASP A 648 33.24 2.97 -33.60
C ASP A 648 34.18 2.29 -32.61
N PHE A 649 35.08 1.45 -33.13
CA PHE A 649 36.03 0.64 -32.37
C PHE A 649 37.47 1.06 -32.67
N SER A 650 37.70 2.33 -33.01
CA SER A 650 39.05 2.87 -33.20
C SER A 650 39.92 2.70 -31.96
N ASP A 651 41.22 2.54 -32.15
CA ASP A 651 42.19 2.36 -31.06
C ASP A 651 42.14 3.48 -30.00
N LYS A 652 41.74 4.69 -30.40
CA LYS A 652 41.56 5.81 -29.49
C LYS A 652 40.41 5.52 -28.53
N LYS A 653 39.23 5.14 -29.05
CA LYS A 653 38.04 4.85 -28.24
C LYS A 653 38.24 3.64 -27.35
N LEU A 654 38.86 2.58 -27.87
CA LEU A 654 39.14 1.37 -27.07
C LEU A 654 40.09 1.63 -25.90
N ARG A 655 41.09 2.52 -26.08
CA ARG A 655 41.97 2.94 -24.99
C ARG A 655 41.25 3.73 -23.90
N GLU A 656 40.25 4.54 -24.25
CA GLU A 656 39.42 5.28 -23.28
C GLU A 656 38.51 4.38 -22.43
N LEU A 657 38.29 3.12 -22.85
CA LEU A 657 37.44 2.18 -22.11
C LEU A 657 38.14 1.51 -20.91
N GLU A 658 39.47 1.55 -20.86
CA GLU A 658 40.29 0.89 -19.84
C GLU A 658 39.96 -0.61 -19.69
N LEU A 659 39.73 -1.31 -20.81
CA LEU A 659 39.41 -2.74 -20.82
C LEU A 659 40.55 -3.56 -20.21
N LYS A 660 40.22 -4.37 -19.20
CA LYS A 660 41.17 -5.29 -18.55
C LYS A 660 41.40 -6.58 -19.35
N LYS A 661 40.45 -6.94 -20.21
CA LYS A 661 40.42 -8.25 -20.89
C LYS A 661 39.74 -8.14 -22.24
N TYR A 662 40.26 -8.90 -23.21
CA TYR A 662 39.71 -9.09 -24.55
C TYR A 662 39.45 -10.58 -24.73
N TYR A 663 38.20 -10.97 -25.00
CA TYR A 663 37.81 -12.37 -25.18
C TYR A 663 37.97 -12.76 -26.65
N GLN A 664 38.92 -13.65 -26.95
CA GLN A 664 39.20 -14.07 -28.32
C GLN A 664 38.17 -15.11 -28.77
N ASN A 665 37.40 -14.81 -29.81
CA ASN A 665 36.37 -15.70 -30.37
C ASN A 665 36.83 -16.34 -31.69
N ASP A 666 38.03 -16.90 -31.68
CA ASP A 666 38.56 -17.84 -32.67
C ASP A 666 37.94 -19.24 -32.52
N ASP A 667 37.72 -19.68 -31.28
CA ASP A 667 36.95 -20.86 -30.89
C ASP A 667 35.74 -20.44 -30.04
N PHE A 668 34.53 -20.75 -30.53
CA PHE A 668 33.29 -20.34 -29.88
C PHE A 668 33.07 -20.99 -28.51
N ALA A 669 33.35 -22.29 -28.36
CA ALA A 669 33.10 -22.99 -27.10
C ALA A 669 34.03 -22.46 -26.00
N ARG A 670 35.31 -22.30 -26.33
CA ARG A 670 36.30 -21.74 -25.40
C ARG A 670 35.96 -20.31 -25.00
N CYS A 671 35.66 -19.45 -25.98
CA CYS A 671 35.33 -18.04 -25.73
C CYS A 671 34.07 -17.91 -24.86
N PHE A 672 33.04 -18.67 -25.18
CA PHE A 672 31.79 -18.69 -24.43
C PHE A 672 32.00 -19.14 -22.98
N ASP A 673 32.71 -20.26 -22.76
CA ASP A 673 32.97 -20.78 -21.43
C ASP A 673 33.83 -19.80 -20.61
N GLU A 674 34.77 -19.11 -21.24
CA GLU A 674 35.59 -18.08 -20.60
C GLU A 674 34.74 -16.90 -20.13
N ILE A 675 33.85 -16.37 -20.98
CA ILE A 675 32.93 -15.28 -20.64
C ILE A 675 31.97 -15.72 -19.53
N LYS A 676 31.36 -16.90 -19.67
CA LYS A 676 30.43 -17.48 -18.68
C LYS A 676 31.09 -17.61 -17.31
N ASN A 677 32.31 -18.16 -17.26
CA ASN A 677 33.04 -18.34 -16.02
C ASN A 677 33.43 -17.01 -15.36
N ASP A 678 33.76 -15.98 -16.13
CA ASP A 678 34.09 -14.67 -15.58
C ASP A 678 32.85 -13.92 -15.07
N ILE A 679 31.70 -14.07 -15.75
CA ILE A 679 30.41 -13.59 -15.25
C ILE A 679 30.08 -14.31 -13.94
N LEU A 680 30.16 -15.65 -13.90
CA LEU A 680 29.90 -16.44 -12.69
C LEU A 680 30.82 -16.05 -11.55
N LYS A 681 32.13 -15.89 -11.78
CA LYS A 681 33.08 -15.44 -10.75
C LYS A 681 32.73 -14.05 -10.25
N THR A 682 32.35 -13.14 -11.14
CA THR A 682 31.94 -11.79 -10.77
C THR A 682 30.71 -11.85 -9.86
N ILE A 683 29.70 -12.64 -10.22
CA ILE A 683 28.48 -12.90 -9.43
C ILE A 683 28.79 -13.61 -8.10
N MET A 684 29.69 -14.59 -8.08
CA MET A 684 30.03 -15.37 -6.88
C MET A 684 30.91 -14.62 -5.88
N MET A 685 31.83 -13.77 -6.34
CA MET A 685 32.61 -12.89 -5.46
C MET A 685 31.74 -11.92 -4.66
N ILE A 686 30.51 -11.66 -5.15
CA ILE A 686 29.48 -10.91 -4.43
C ILE A 686 28.83 -11.78 -3.35
N GLY A 687 28.57 -13.06 -3.63
CA GLY A 687 27.97 -14.01 -2.68
C GLY A 687 28.87 -14.39 -1.49
N SER A 688 30.18 -14.51 -1.68
CA SER A 688 31.13 -14.86 -0.60
C SER A 688 31.45 -13.72 0.38
N LYS A 689 31.00 -12.49 0.09
CA LYS A 689 31.03 -11.37 1.04
C LYS A 689 29.75 -11.27 1.89
N ARG A 690 28.73 -12.09 1.58
CA ARG A 690 27.42 -12.14 2.26
C ARG A 690 27.31 -13.26 3.30
N SER A 691 28.31 -14.14 3.39
CA SER A 691 28.48 -15.16 4.45
C SER A 691 29.48 -14.68 5.50
#